data_AF-A0A926UAV3-F1
#
_entry.id   AF-A0A926UAV3-F1
#
_cell.length_a   1.000
_cell.length_b   1.000
_cell.length_c   1.000
_cell.angle_alpha   90.00
_cell.angle_beta   90.00
_cell.angle_gamma   90.00
#
_symmetry.space_group_name_H-M   'P 1'
#
loop_
_entity.id
_entity.type
_entity.pdbx_description
1 polymer ?
#
loop_
_entity_poly.entity_id
_entity_poly.type
_entity_poly.pdbx_seq_one_letter_code
_entity_poly.pdbx_strand_id
1 'polypeptide(L)'
;MFHRLHRRLFRWLSGWLLLHRRGSYLAGCLLLCLPLCLLVTGLTAVRVTAQSFDQSLERQENQVIREFALPRAPRRAPVVRQRPPAPAPAPRLAPAPRPAAPRPAAPRATAPAEPESTAQAERPVSKPAPAQPAAQPSLRHELLFNRSPVVGNRLRLQGQLAESRLAFSRPASWEVQSVQAIIRFRHSPNLVAPQSNLTVRVNETSLGSVPLSQRDLNIGEMRVPVPVNLLQDYNEVAVVAQQRTAGDCSDLNDPALWTEVLPDSRLVFQFRPKPMALDFSQYPRPFFDPLSLETTRISYLLPSQVDPDWLTAAARLSAHFGRLAQFRRLDQGLITSLSAQERLRDWGSIAIIGTPASQPSLNSLDLPFAIRGGQLVDGAGRVLPPDVGVLMAVTGGPEQALPVLVASGNGAEGVAKAVQALVQAPDRAIAVGQAVLVDQLEAVPSPSGQTWPGYLPTGERFGLSDLGVTQDVTLRGMSAPALNLDFRALPSEAFDSRRNTMTLSYSHSTQVDPRNSSVEVLLDGVTLASAPLEVNRAERRTLNVPLPGNSIKPDSQLQVAFRLSPQNRNACGASADQQLWGTIHAGDTNFQLNRYESFELPDLKLLRYGFPFAAPQDLSSTALVLPDNPSPIEIGLMLSSAERLGRLSQADSVQLLAVTLSKLNRQAQLDHHLIALGRRERFPLPEVLEAKAEGLRLDSVLGRLRGQTRLQALPDSQGLITETLSPWNNERAVLALTAQTDDGLRQIQDLLRQDQRFFQVQGDTVLLNADASLKVLTRLPPRRIEKLNGIQRWTHFLGQNWYLVPFITVLSALLLFGLAQLYIQRTAQRRESV
;
A
#
# COMPACT_ATOMS: atom_id res chain seq x y z
N MET A 1 33.02 -56.27 -59.86
CA MET A 1 33.95 -56.01 -58.72
C MET A 1 33.30 -56.17 -57.33
N PHE A 2 32.01 -56.54 -57.22
CA PHE A 2 31.31 -56.77 -55.94
C PHE A 2 31.35 -58.22 -55.41
N HIS A 3 32.00 -59.16 -56.14
CA HIS A 3 32.01 -60.58 -55.75
C HIS A 3 33.30 -61.05 -55.03
N ARG A 4 34.32 -60.18 -54.88
CA ARG A 4 35.58 -60.50 -54.16
C ARG A 4 35.67 -59.92 -52.74
N LEU A 5 34.76 -59.04 -52.32
CA LEU A 5 34.72 -58.53 -50.94
C LEU A 5 33.99 -59.50 -49.98
N HIS A 6 33.02 -60.26 -50.49
CA HIS A 6 32.16 -61.14 -49.67
C HIS A 6 32.85 -62.42 -49.17
N ARG A 7 33.97 -62.85 -49.78
CA ARG A 7 34.75 -64.03 -49.33
C ARG A 7 35.88 -63.72 -48.35
N ARG A 8 36.22 -62.45 -48.13
CA ARG A 8 37.25 -62.05 -47.14
C ARG A 8 36.66 -61.70 -45.75
N LEU A 9 35.42 -61.21 -45.68
CA LEU A 9 34.74 -60.97 -44.40
C LEU A 9 34.31 -62.26 -43.68
N PHE A 10 33.98 -63.32 -44.42
CA PHE A 10 33.54 -64.59 -43.82
C PHE A 10 34.67 -65.42 -43.19
N ARG A 11 35.94 -65.17 -43.55
CA ARG A 11 37.11 -65.83 -42.94
C ARG A 11 37.68 -65.09 -41.72
N TRP A 12 37.28 -63.84 -41.48
CA TRP A 12 37.71 -63.06 -40.32
C TRP A 12 36.78 -63.28 -39.10
N LEU A 13 35.48 -63.52 -39.36
CA LEU A 13 34.48 -63.80 -38.32
C LEU A 13 34.53 -65.22 -37.74
N SER A 14 35.08 -66.21 -38.47
CA SER A 14 35.23 -67.58 -37.98
C SER A 14 36.45 -67.81 -37.07
N GLY A 15 37.40 -66.85 -37.03
CA GLY A 15 38.59 -66.92 -36.14
C GLY A 15 38.37 -66.29 -34.76
N TRP A 16 37.43 -65.35 -34.63
CA TRP A 16 37.19 -64.61 -33.38
C TRP A 16 36.28 -65.38 -32.39
N LEU A 17 35.50 -66.34 -32.89
CA LEU A 17 34.57 -67.15 -32.10
C LEU A 17 35.19 -68.38 -31.40
N LEU A 18 36.49 -68.63 -31.57
CA LEU A 18 37.19 -69.75 -30.94
C LEU A 18 38.14 -69.36 -29.79
N LEU A 19 38.35 -68.06 -29.51
CA LEU A 19 39.19 -67.62 -28.38
C LEU A 19 38.43 -67.14 -27.13
N HIS A 20 37.10 -67.01 -27.16
CA HIS A 20 36.35 -66.43 -26.05
C HIS A 20 35.73 -67.44 -25.06
N ARG A 21 36.17 -68.70 -25.06
CA ARG A 21 35.58 -69.76 -24.20
C ARG A 21 36.36 -70.10 -22.93
N ARG A 22 37.48 -69.42 -22.61
CA ARG A 22 38.21 -69.62 -21.34
C ARG A 22 38.87 -68.32 -20.85
N GLY A 23 38.12 -67.46 -20.17
CA GLY A 23 38.68 -66.23 -19.57
C GLY A 23 37.72 -65.34 -18.77
N SER A 24 36.51 -65.80 -18.45
CA SER A 24 35.43 -64.92 -17.96
C SER A 24 35.26 -64.84 -16.44
N TYR A 25 36.21 -65.36 -15.65
CA TYR A 25 36.12 -65.30 -14.17
C TYR A 25 37.16 -64.39 -13.50
N LEU A 26 38.26 -64.02 -14.17
CA LEU A 26 39.29 -63.13 -13.61
C LEU A 26 39.08 -61.64 -13.96
N ALA A 27 38.41 -61.32 -15.07
CA ALA A 27 38.09 -59.94 -15.42
C ALA A 27 36.92 -59.34 -14.61
N GLY A 28 36.01 -60.18 -14.10
CA GLY A 28 34.86 -59.75 -13.29
C GLY A 28 35.23 -59.27 -11.89
N CYS A 29 36.24 -59.90 -11.25
CA CYS A 29 36.73 -59.45 -9.94
C CYS A 29 37.51 -58.13 -10.01
N LEU A 30 38.24 -57.88 -11.11
CA LEU A 30 39.03 -56.65 -11.26
C LEU A 30 38.16 -55.41 -11.55
N LEU A 31 37.00 -55.57 -12.19
CA LEU A 31 36.05 -54.48 -12.46
C LEU A 31 35.16 -54.10 -11.26
N LEU A 32 35.03 -54.96 -10.25
CA LEU A 32 34.27 -54.70 -9.02
C LEU A 32 35.14 -54.17 -7.87
N CYS A 33 36.43 -54.52 -7.80
CA CYS A 33 37.33 -54.06 -6.74
C CYS A 33 37.81 -52.60 -6.93
N LEU A 34 37.95 -52.11 -8.16
CA LEU A 34 38.39 -50.75 -8.46
C LEU A 34 37.45 -49.63 -7.94
N PRO A 35 36.13 -49.69 -8.12
CA PRO A 35 35.22 -48.67 -7.57
C PRO A 35 35.07 -48.78 -6.04
N LEU A 36 35.20 -49.98 -5.46
CA LEU A 36 35.13 -50.17 -4.01
C LEU A 36 36.38 -49.61 -3.30
N CYS A 37 37.57 -49.78 -3.88
CA CYS A 37 38.80 -49.18 -3.36
C CYS A 37 38.84 -47.65 -3.50
N LEU A 38 38.24 -47.09 -4.55
CA LEU A 38 38.09 -45.62 -4.70
C LEU A 38 37.07 -45.03 -3.73
N LEU A 39 36.01 -45.76 -3.38
CA LEU A 39 35.02 -45.34 -2.38
C LEU A 39 35.61 -45.39 -0.96
N VAL A 40 36.38 -46.42 -0.62
CA VAL A 40 37.01 -46.56 0.70
C VAL A 40 38.15 -45.56 0.89
N THR A 41 38.95 -45.26 -0.14
CA THR A 41 39.99 -44.20 -0.07
C THR A 41 39.40 -42.79 -0.10
N GLY A 42 38.27 -42.58 -0.80
CA GLY A 42 37.53 -41.31 -0.76
C GLY A 42 36.88 -41.04 0.61
N LEU A 43 36.32 -42.06 1.26
CA LEU A 43 35.70 -41.94 2.59
C LEU A 43 36.74 -41.71 3.71
N THR A 44 37.96 -42.24 3.59
CA THR A 44 39.04 -41.95 4.55
C THR A 44 39.66 -40.58 4.32
N ALA A 45 39.82 -40.12 3.07
CA ALA A 45 40.30 -38.77 2.77
C ALA A 45 39.32 -37.68 3.25
N VAL A 46 38.00 -37.91 3.14
CA VAL A 46 36.97 -36.98 3.64
C VAL A 46 36.89 -36.97 5.17
N ARG A 47 37.12 -38.10 5.85
CA ARG A 47 37.19 -38.14 7.33
C ARG A 47 38.44 -37.45 7.89
N VAL A 48 39.59 -37.60 7.23
CA VAL A 48 40.85 -36.96 7.67
C VAL A 48 40.83 -35.44 7.41
N THR A 49 40.17 -34.98 6.35
CA THR A 49 39.99 -33.54 6.08
C THR A 49 38.90 -32.90 6.94
N ALA A 50 37.86 -33.64 7.33
CA ALA A 50 36.85 -33.15 8.26
C ALA A 50 37.40 -33.01 9.70
N GLN A 51 38.20 -33.99 10.17
CA GLN A 51 38.82 -33.91 11.51
C GLN A 51 39.91 -32.82 11.61
N SER A 52 40.63 -32.53 10.52
CA SER A 52 41.62 -31.44 10.52
C SER A 52 40.96 -30.06 10.45
N PHE A 53 39.80 -29.93 9.78
CA PHE A 53 39.02 -28.70 9.77
C PHE A 53 38.40 -28.40 11.15
N ASP A 54 37.81 -29.41 11.82
CA ASP A 54 37.23 -29.25 13.16
C ASP A 54 38.28 -28.83 14.21
N GLN A 55 39.47 -29.47 14.21
CA GLN A 55 40.54 -29.06 15.12
C GLN A 55 41.12 -27.67 14.80
N SER A 56 41.06 -27.23 13.55
CA SER A 56 41.50 -25.87 13.16
C SER A 56 40.48 -24.80 13.55
N LEU A 57 39.18 -25.13 13.46
CA LEU A 57 38.08 -24.28 13.88
C LEU A 57 38.05 -24.14 15.40
N GLU A 58 38.18 -25.26 16.15
CA GLU A 58 38.28 -25.23 17.61
C GLU A 58 39.50 -24.45 18.10
N ARG A 59 40.63 -24.49 17.38
CA ARG A 59 41.81 -23.70 17.72
C ARG A 59 41.62 -22.21 17.43
N GLN A 60 40.98 -21.85 16.31
CA GLN A 60 40.63 -20.46 16.00
C GLN A 60 39.58 -19.90 16.97
N GLU A 61 38.58 -20.70 17.32
CA GLU A 61 37.52 -20.33 18.27
C GLU A 61 38.09 -20.18 19.69
N ASN A 62 38.97 -21.09 20.12
CA ASN A 62 39.71 -20.93 21.39
C ASN A 62 40.71 -19.76 21.37
N GLN A 63 41.22 -19.34 20.21
CA GLN A 63 42.06 -18.15 20.08
C GLN A 63 41.23 -16.87 20.25
N VAL A 64 40.06 -16.81 19.62
CA VAL A 64 39.10 -15.70 19.75
C VAL A 64 38.53 -15.62 21.17
N ILE A 65 38.22 -16.75 21.81
CA ILE A 65 37.78 -16.79 23.22
C ILE A 65 38.88 -16.30 24.17
N ARG A 66 40.17 -16.53 23.86
CA ARG A 66 41.30 -15.98 24.63
C ARG A 66 41.54 -14.48 24.38
N GLU A 67 41.31 -14.00 23.16
CA GLU A 67 41.46 -12.56 22.83
C GLU A 67 40.30 -11.69 23.33
N PHE A 68 39.10 -12.26 23.56
CA PHE A 68 37.92 -11.53 24.04
C PHE A 68 37.47 -11.91 25.45
N ALA A 69 38.29 -12.62 26.22
CA ALA A 69 38.04 -12.87 27.65
C ALA A 69 38.13 -11.55 28.43
N LEU A 70 36.96 -11.03 28.83
CA LEU A 70 36.82 -9.88 29.73
C LEU A 70 37.69 -10.05 31.01
N PRO A 71 38.33 -8.98 31.50
CA PRO A 71 39.11 -9.06 32.74
C PRO A 71 38.22 -9.46 33.92
N ARG A 72 38.76 -10.31 34.82
CA ARG A 72 38.09 -10.71 36.06
C ARG A 72 37.67 -9.48 36.85
N ALA A 73 36.39 -9.46 37.26
CA ALA A 73 35.80 -8.38 38.04
C ALA A 73 36.64 -8.05 39.29
N PRO A 74 36.83 -6.75 39.63
CA PRO A 74 37.49 -6.37 40.87
C PRO A 74 36.63 -6.76 42.08
N ARG A 75 37.31 -7.01 43.22
CA ARG A 75 36.70 -7.28 44.53
C ARG A 75 35.69 -6.18 44.88
N ARG A 76 34.53 -6.59 45.42
CA ARG A 76 33.46 -5.71 45.92
C ARG A 76 34.02 -4.62 46.83
N ALA A 77 33.76 -3.37 46.47
CA ALA A 77 33.91 -2.23 47.38
C ALA A 77 32.91 -2.36 48.55
N PRO A 78 33.26 -1.90 49.77
CA PRO A 78 32.37 -1.97 50.91
C PRO A 78 31.11 -1.11 50.68
N VAL A 79 29.98 -1.65 51.12
CA VAL A 79 28.67 -1.00 51.09
C VAL A 79 28.71 0.23 51.98
N VAL A 80 28.78 1.42 51.37
CA VAL A 80 28.42 2.67 52.05
C VAL A 80 26.90 2.69 52.15
N ARG A 81 26.36 2.52 53.37
CA ARG A 81 24.95 2.81 53.65
C ARG A 81 24.68 4.27 53.29
N GLN A 82 23.83 4.49 52.30
CA GLN A 82 23.30 5.82 52.04
C GLN A 82 22.56 6.30 53.28
N ARG A 83 22.96 7.48 53.77
CA ARG A 83 22.29 8.22 54.83
C ARG A 83 20.87 8.56 54.34
N PRO A 84 19.83 8.45 55.18
CA PRO A 84 18.47 8.78 54.76
C PRO A 84 18.41 10.25 54.28
N PRO A 85 17.56 10.55 53.28
CA PRO A 85 17.42 11.91 52.76
C PRO A 85 17.00 12.85 53.89
N ALA A 86 17.70 13.98 53.99
CA ALA A 86 17.29 15.07 54.86
C ALA A 86 15.88 15.55 54.45
N PRO A 87 15.02 15.96 55.39
CA PRO A 87 13.69 16.47 55.07
C PRO A 87 13.82 17.71 54.16
N ALA A 88 12.97 17.76 53.14
CA ALA A 88 12.87 18.88 52.22
C ALA A 88 12.67 20.20 53.01
N PRO A 89 13.31 21.31 52.63
CA PRO A 89 13.01 22.59 53.21
C PRO A 89 11.55 22.96 52.90
N ALA A 90 10.81 23.32 53.94
CA ALA A 90 9.43 23.79 53.85
C ALA A 90 9.29 24.89 52.78
N PRO A 91 8.18 24.95 52.05
CA PRO A 91 7.92 26.03 51.11
C PRO A 91 7.92 27.36 51.87
N ARG A 92 8.84 28.27 51.50
CA ARG A 92 8.75 29.68 51.91
C ARG A 92 7.49 30.26 51.27
N LEU A 93 6.51 30.57 52.11
CA LEU A 93 5.40 31.46 51.80
C LEU A 93 5.97 32.79 51.28
N ALA A 94 5.79 33.05 49.97
CA ALA A 94 5.88 34.40 49.45
C ALA A 94 4.71 35.22 50.04
N PRO A 95 4.93 36.48 50.44
CA PRO A 95 3.89 37.29 51.05
C PRO A 95 2.77 37.57 50.04
N ALA A 96 1.54 37.42 50.51
CA ALA A 96 0.32 37.68 49.75
C ALA A 96 0.33 39.09 49.12
N PRO A 97 -0.16 39.26 47.88
CA PRO A 97 -0.43 40.59 47.35
C PRO A 97 -1.50 41.26 48.21
N ARG A 98 -1.18 42.45 48.74
CA ARG A 98 -2.11 43.30 49.48
C ARG A 98 -3.32 43.64 48.59
N PRO A 99 -4.54 43.70 49.14
CA PRO A 99 -5.72 44.13 48.40
C PRO A 99 -5.56 45.62 48.02
N ALA A 100 -5.69 45.91 46.74
CA ALA A 100 -5.81 47.27 46.26
C ALA A 100 -7.15 47.86 46.74
N ALA A 101 -7.06 48.92 47.54
CA ALA A 101 -8.20 49.72 47.98
C ALA A 101 -8.89 50.40 46.77
N PRO A 102 -10.22 50.65 46.87
CA PRO A 102 -10.98 51.25 45.79
C PRO A 102 -10.62 52.73 45.64
N ARG A 103 -10.45 53.19 44.40
CA ARG A 103 -10.38 54.61 44.05
C ARG A 103 -11.58 55.02 43.20
N PRO A 104 -12.01 56.28 43.30
CA PRO A 104 -13.42 56.66 43.31
C PRO A 104 -13.97 56.93 41.90
N ALA A 105 -15.27 56.72 41.77
CA ALA A 105 -16.06 57.21 40.65
C ALA A 105 -16.28 58.73 40.74
N ALA A 106 -16.09 59.43 39.62
CA ALA A 106 -16.80 60.65 39.20
C ALA A 106 -16.30 61.08 37.80
N PRO A 107 -17.05 61.90 37.03
CA PRO A 107 -18.47 61.80 36.74
C PRO A 107 -18.73 61.73 35.21
N ARG A 108 -19.94 61.28 34.86
CA ARG A 108 -20.53 61.40 33.53
C ARG A 108 -20.62 62.89 33.16
N ALA A 109 -19.90 63.31 32.13
CA ALA A 109 -20.12 64.59 31.47
C ALA A 109 -21.11 64.39 30.32
N THR A 110 -22.31 64.91 30.54
CA THR A 110 -23.33 65.24 29.56
C THR A 110 -22.81 66.25 28.54
N ALA A 111 -23.15 66.05 27.28
CA ALA A 111 -23.05 67.03 26.19
C ALA A 111 -24.21 66.76 25.21
N PRO A 112 -24.75 67.79 24.54
CA PRO A 112 -26.18 68.11 24.65
C PRO A 112 -27.04 67.62 23.49
N ALA A 113 -28.35 67.60 23.76
CA ALA A 113 -29.42 67.61 22.77
C ALA A 113 -29.55 68.99 22.10
N GLU A 114 -29.77 69.01 20.79
CA GLU A 114 -30.78 69.79 20.04
C GLU A 114 -30.43 69.82 18.53
N PRO A 115 -31.39 70.02 17.61
CA PRO A 115 -32.79 69.59 17.61
C PRO A 115 -33.18 68.82 16.34
N GLU A 116 -34.36 68.20 16.37
CA GLU A 116 -35.09 67.77 15.18
C GLU A 116 -35.29 68.93 14.20
N SER A 117 -34.98 68.67 12.92
CA SER A 117 -35.55 69.41 11.80
C SER A 117 -36.19 68.42 10.85
N THR A 118 -37.52 68.39 10.88
CA THR A 118 -38.39 67.81 9.88
C THR A 118 -38.20 68.51 8.54
N ALA A 119 -37.84 67.77 7.50
CA ALA A 119 -38.12 68.14 6.12
C ALA A 119 -38.11 66.88 5.23
N GLN A 120 -39.32 66.40 4.92
CA GLN A 120 -39.55 65.51 3.80
C GLN A 120 -39.18 66.24 2.51
N ALA A 121 -38.34 65.63 1.67
CA ALA A 121 -38.23 65.94 0.26
C ALA A 121 -38.25 64.61 -0.51
N GLU A 122 -39.32 64.41 -1.27
CA GLU A 122 -39.55 63.27 -2.14
C GLU A 122 -38.37 63.02 -3.09
N ARG A 123 -37.94 61.76 -3.18
CA ARG A 123 -37.21 61.25 -4.35
C ARG A 123 -38.10 60.22 -5.06
N PRO A 124 -38.13 60.26 -6.40
CA PRO A 124 -39.14 59.57 -7.19
C PRO A 124 -38.96 58.05 -7.13
N VAL A 125 -40.10 57.35 -7.19
CA VAL A 125 -40.21 55.90 -7.31
C VAL A 125 -39.51 55.45 -8.60
N SER A 126 -38.27 54.98 -8.49
CA SER A 126 -37.64 54.18 -9.54
C SER A 126 -38.12 52.74 -9.38
N LYS A 127 -38.78 52.23 -10.44
CA LYS A 127 -39.14 50.82 -10.65
C LYS A 127 -38.06 49.87 -10.08
N PRO A 128 -38.43 48.78 -9.37
CA PRO A 128 -37.46 47.78 -8.99
C PRO A 128 -36.86 47.18 -10.25
N ALA A 129 -35.54 47.33 -10.42
CA ALA A 129 -34.78 46.49 -11.33
C ALA A 129 -34.94 45.02 -10.87
N PRO A 130 -34.96 44.05 -11.80
CA PRO A 130 -35.08 42.65 -11.43
C PRO A 130 -33.99 42.32 -10.42
N ALA A 131 -34.40 41.78 -9.27
CA ALA A 131 -33.49 41.35 -8.23
C ALA A 131 -32.44 40.43 -8.84
N GLN A 132 -31.19 40.90 -8.91
CA GLN A 132 -30.07 40.02 -9.17
C GLN A 132 -30.10 38.92 -8.12
N PRO A 133 -29.99 37.63 -8.51
CA PRO A 133 -29.93 36.55 -7.54
C PRO A 133 -28.80 36.87 -6.55
N ALA A 134 -29.14 36.83 -5.24
CA ALA A 134 -28.20 37.16 -4.18
C ALA A 134 -26.89 36.41 -4.41
N ALA A 135 -25.79 37.15 -4.55
CA ALA A 135 -24.47 36.57 -4.79
C ALA A 135 -24.14 35.61 -3.63
N GLN A 136 -23.94 34.32 -3.95
CA GLN A 136 -23.58 33.34 -2.95
C GLN A 136 -22.32 33.79 -2.18
N PRO A 137 -22.27 33.58 -0.85
CA PRO A 137 -21.15 34.02 -0.04
C PRO A 137 -19.86 33.32 -0.49
N SER A 138 -18.79 34.10 -0.64
CA SER A 138 -17.45 33.55 -0.84
C SER A 138 -17.01 32.81 0.42
N LEU A 139 -16.66 31.54 0.30
CA LEU A 139 -16.12 30.71 1.37
C LEU A 139 -14.59 30.77 1.37
N ARG A 140 -14.00 30.46 2.53
CA ARG A 140 -12.54 30.43 2.74
C ARG A 140 -12.11 29.05 3.20
N HIS A 141 -11.09 28.49 2.56
CA HIS A 141 -10.44 27.24 2.98
C HIS A 141 -8.94 27.44 3.14
N GLU A 142 -8.35 26.80 4.16
CA GLU A 142 -6.91 26.87 4.44
C GLU A 142 -6.27 25.49 4.38
N LEU A 143 -5.37 25.31 3.42
CA LEU A 143 -4.56 24.11 3.28
C LEU A 143 -3.21 24.30 3.96
N LEU A 144 -3.05 23.71 5.14
CA LEU A 144 -1.82 23.78 5.95
C LEU A 144 -0.75 22.81 5.41
N PHE A 145 0.50 23.26 5.37
CA PHE A 145 1.63 22.45 4.87
C PHE A 145 1.96 21.28 5.79
N ASN A 146 1.71 21.38 7.10
CA ASN A 146 1.90 20.28 8.06
C ASN A 146 1.04 19.03 7.79
N ARG A 147 0.02 19.13 6.93
CA ARG A 147 -0.76 17.97 6.48
C ARG A 147 -0.02 17.14 5.43
N SER A 148 1.03 17.67 4.84
CA SER A 148 1.88 16.94 3.89
C SER A 148 2.89 16.04 4.64
N PRO A 149 3.01 14.75 4.26
CA PRO A 149 4.04 13.86 4.79
C PRO A 149 5.47 14.37 4.58
N VAL A 150 5.69 15.14 3.49
CA VAL A 150 7.01 15.71 3.13
C VAL A 150 7.45 16.79 4.10
N VAL A 151 6.51 17.55 4.66
CA VAL A 151 6.79 18.64 5.61
C VAL A 151 6.92 18.10 7.03
N GLY A 152 6.11 17.10 7.39
CA GLY A 152 6.05 16.56 8.74
C GLY A 152 5.99 17.69 9.78
N ASN A 153 6.97 17.70 10.69
CA ASN A 153 7.15 18.79 11.67
C ASN A 153 8.23 19.81 11.29
N ARG A 154 9.01 19.59 10.20
CA ARG A 154 10.15 20.42 9.82
C ARG A 154 10.52 20.24 8.35
N LEU A 155 10.43 21.29 7.55
CA LEU A 155 10.91 21.30 6.16
C LEU A 155 12.19 22.12 6.03
N ARG A 156 13.36 21.46 5.96
CA ARG A 156 14.67 22.12 5.86
C ARG A 156 15.29 21.95 4.48
N LEU A 157 15.56 23.08 3.82
CA LEU A 157 16.22 23.23 2.53
C LEU A 157 17.73 23.46 2.77
N GLN A 158 18.57 22.46 2.52
CA GLN A 158 20.02 22.50 2.78
C GLN A 158 20.84 22.45 1.48
N GLY A 159 21.91 23.23 1.42
CA GLY A 159 22.80 23.36 0.26
C GLY A 159 22.58 24.64 -0.56
N GLN A 160 23.42 24.88 -1.57
CA GLN A 160 23.37 26.11 -2.37
C GLN A 160 22.07 26.27 -3.16
N LEU A 161 21.53 25.18 -3.70
CA LEU A 161 20.24 25.16 -4.38
C LEU A 161 19.43 24.00 -3.81
N ALA A 162 18.39 24.32 -3.05
CA ALA A 162 17.54 23.34 -2.39
C ALA A 162 16.08 23.63 -2.70
N GLU A 163 15.32 22.59 -3.01
CA GLU A 163 13.92 22.70 -3.41
C GLU A 163 13.07 21.70 -2.64
N SER A 164 11.86 22.13 -2.28
CA SER A 164 10.82 21.23 -1.80
C SER A 164 9.52 21.53 -2.52
N ARG A 165 8.77 20.47 -2.82
CA ARG A 165 7.56 20.47 -3.62
C ARG A 165 6.41 19.92 -2.82
N LEU A 166 5.25 20.56 -2.93
CA LEU A 166 4.02 20.15 -2.26
C LEU A 166 2.88 20.12 -3.27
N ALA A 167 2.29 18.95 -3.45
CA ALA A 167 1.13 18.79 -4.31
C ALA A 167 -0.16 19.26 -3.62
N PHE A 168 -1.06 19.86 -4.38
CA PHE A 168 -2.43 20.17 -3.95
C PHE A 168 -3.39 20.07 -5.13
N SER A 169 -4.65 19.72 -4.85
CA SER A 169 -5.70 19.67 -5.85
C SER A 169 -6.58 20.91 -5.82
N ARG A 170 -7.27 21.17 -6.93
CA ARG A 170 -8.36 22.14 -7.01
C ARG A 170 -9.69 21.38 -7.08
N PRO A 171 -10.53 21.41 -6.03
CA PRO A 171 -11.82 20.71 -6.05
C PRO A 171 -12.70 21.15 -7.23
N ALA A 172 -13.39 20.21 -7.87
CA ALA A 172 -14.18 20.49 -9.06
C ALA A 172 -15.47 21.28 -8.75
N SER A 173 -15.96 21.19 -7.51
CA SER A 173 -17.10 21.95 -7.00
C SER A 173 -16.74 23.38 -6.58
N TRP A 174 -15.49 23.81 -6.77
CA TRP A 174 -15.06 25.15 -6.37
C TRP A 174 -14.89 26.05 -7.58
N GLU A 175 -15.66 27.13 -7.62
CA GLU A 175 -15.33 28.30 -8.42
C GLU A 175 -14.33 29.15 -7.64
N VAL A 176 -13.04 28.92 -7.87
CA VAL A 176 -11.95 29.60 -7.16
C VAL A 176 -11.88 31.07 -7.57
N GLN A 177 -12.00 31.97 -6.58
CA GLN A 177 -11.91 33.41 -6.78
C GLN A 177 -10.48 33.94 -6.59
N SER A 178 -9.80 33.47 -5.55
CA SER A 178 -8.40 33.82 -5.29
C SER A 178 -7.70 32.73 -4.50
N VAL A 179 -6.38 32.63 -4.70
CA VAL A 179 -5.50 31.76 -3.91
C VAL A 179 -4.29 32.56 -3.48
N GLN A 180 -3.88 32.41 -2.22
CA GLN A 180 -2.68 33.06 -1.67
C GLN A 180 -1.80 32.03 -0.98
N ALA A 181 -0.53 31.98 -1.35
CA ALA A 181 0.49 31.23 -0.64
C ALA A 181 1.09 32.10 0.47
N ILE A 182 1.04 31.61 1.71
CA ILE A 182 1.65 32.24 2.89
C ILE A 182 2.77 31.31 3.35
N ILE A 183 4.02 31.70 3.06
CA ILE A 183 5.22 30.93 3.40
C ILE A 183 5.92 31.60 4.56
N ARG A 184 6.00 30.89 5.69
CA ARG A 184 6.73 31.33 6.88
C ARG A 184 8.03 30.57 6.97
N PHE A 185 9.14 31.26 7.17
CA PHE A 185 10.46 30.65 7.07
C PHE A 185 11.46 31.27 8.04
N ARG A 186 12.56 30.56 8.28
CA ARG A 186 13.76 31.04 8.97
C ARG A 186 14.98 30.53 8.21
N HIS A 187 16.10 31.22 8.27
CA HIS A 187 17.30 30.84 7.52
C HIS A 187 18.56 31.03 8.34
N SER A 188 19.67 30.54 7.81
CA SER A 188 20.98 30.65 8.45
C SER A 188 21.45 32.11 8.53
N PRO A 189 21.99 32.56 9.67
CA PRO A 189 22.51 33.92 9.82
C PRO A 189 23.77 34.19 8.97
N ASN A 190 24.38 33.14 8.41
CA ASN A 190 25.61 33.22 7.61
C ASN A 190 25.35 33.45 6.11
N LEU A 191 24.07 33.56 5.69
CA LEU A 191 23.72 33.80 4.29
C LEU A 191 23.99 35.24 3.87
N VAL A 192 24.39 35.41 2.61
CA VAL A 192 24.68 36.70 1.98
C VAL A 192 23.47 37.15 1.17
N ALA A 193 22.78 38.17 1.66
CA ALA A 193 21.47 38.63 1.18
C ALA A 193 21.37 38.88 -0.34
N PRO A 194 22.33 39.57 -1.01
CA PRO A 194 22.22 39.83 -2.46
C PRO A 194 22.30 38.57 -3.33
N GLN A 195 22.74 37.45 -2.76
CA GLN A 195 22.99 36.20 -3.47
C GLN A 195 22.18 35.03 -2.91
N SER A 196 21.31 35.30 -1.93
CA SER A 196 20.50 34.30 -1.26
C SER A 196 19.03 34.71 -1.31
N ASN A 197 18.18 33.87 -1.90
CA ASN A 197 16.76 34.14 -2.07
C ASN A 197 15.91 32.90 -1.78
N LEU A 198 14.66 33.15 -1.40
CA LEU A 198 13.62 32.14 -1.29
C LEU A 198 12.54 32.45 -2.32
N THR A 199 12.34 31.55 -3.26
CA THR A 199 11.43 31.72 -4.39
C THR A 199 10.28 30.73 -4.29
N VAL A 200 9.05 31.20 -4.49
CA VAL A 200 7.85 30.36 -4.55
C VAL A 200 7.46 30.19 -6.01
N ARG A 201 7.30 28.93 -6.44
CA ARG A 201 6.84 28.56 -7.77
C ARG A 201 5.54 27.79 -7.66
N VAL A 202 4.64 27.96 -8.62
CA VAL A 202 3.44 27.12 -8.78
C VAL A 202 3.43 26.59 -10.21
N ASN A 203 3.34 25.27 -10.36
CA ASN A 203 3.39 24.60 -11.68
C ASN A 203 4.57 25.12 -12.52
N GLU A 204 5.78 25.08 -11.94
CA GLU A 204 7.04 25.58 -12.51
C GLU A 204 7.12 27.11 -12.79
N THR A 205 6.05 27.87 -12.56
CA THR A 205 6.02 29.32 -12.75
C THR A 205 6.43 30.05 -11.48
N SER A 206 7.48 30.87 -11.53
CA SER A 206 7.94 31.69 -10.39
C SER A 206 6.98 32.84 -10.13
N LEU A 207 6.40 32.87 -8.93
CA LEU A 207 5.38 33.86 -8.56
C LEU A 207 5.92 35.00 -7.69
N GLY A 208 6.96 34.72 -6.90
CA GLY A 208 7.60 35.73 -6.06
C GLY A 208 8.90 35.22 -5.46
N SER A 209 9.77 36.16 -5.05
CA SER A 209 11.03 35.87 -4.35
C SER A 209 11.28 36.87 -3.23
N VAL A 210 11.88 36.41 -2.13
CA VAL A 210 12.31 37.28 -1.02
C VAL A 210 13.80 37.05 -0.73
N PRO A 211 14.59 38.10 -0.47
CA PRO A 211 15.98 37.96 -0.09
C PRO A 211 16.09 37.35 1.31
N LEU A 212 17.04 36.43 1.49
CA LEU A 212 17.36 35.82 2.79
C LEU A 212 18.35 36.73 3.54
N SER A 213 17.85 37.85 4.08
CA SER A 213 18.68 38.99 4.50
C SER A 213 18.71 39.28 6.00
N GLN A 214 17.90 38.60 6.81
CA GLN A 214 17.86 38.86 8.25
C GLN A 214 19.02 38.13 8.94
N ARG A 215 19.86 38.86 9.68
CA ARG A 215 20.94 38.30 10.50
C ARG A 215 20.42 37.63 11.78
N ASP A 216 19.19 37.95 12.18
CA ASP A 216 18.53 37.37 13.33
C ASP A 216 17.73 36.13 12.91
N LEU A 217 17.65 35.12 13.79
CA LEU A 217 16.86 33.89 13.61
C LEU A 217 15.32 34.13 13.66
N ASN A 218 14.88 35.33 13.29
CA ASN A 218 13.49 35.73 13.27
C ASN A 218 12.72 34.99 12.17
N ILE A 219 11.42 34.83 12.40
CA ILE A 219 10.53 34.20 11.43
C ILE A 219 10.15 35.24 10.38
N GLY A 220 10.59 35.02 9.14
CA GLY A 220 10.14 35.75 7.96
C GLY A 220 8.80 35.22 7.45
N GLU A 221 8.05 36.07 6.75
CA GLU A 221 6.79 35.71 6.12
C GLU A 221 6.68 36.32 4.72
N MET A 222 6.30 35.48 3.75
CA MET A 222 6.11 35.84 2.36
C MET A 222 4.67 35.52 1.96
N ARG A 223 3.96 36.51 1.41
CA ARG A 223 2.62 36.34 0.86
C ARG A 223 2.67 36.50 -0.66
N VAL A 224 2.26 35.47 -1.39
CA VAL A 224 2.30 35.46 -2.84
C VAL A 224 0.90 35.14 -3.38
N PRO A 225 0.27 36.04 -4.15
CA PRO A 225 -0.98 35.70 -4.83
C PRO A 225 -0.68 34.65 -5.92
N VAL A 226 -1.52 33.62 -6.00
CA VAL A 226 -1.47 32.58 -7.03
C VAL A 226 -2.55 32.90 -8.07
N PRO A 227 -2.17 33.30 -9.30
CA PRO A 227 -3.13 33.56 -10.37
C PRO A 227 -3.99 32.33 -10.66
N VAL A 228 -5.33 32.50 -10.67
CA VAL A 228 -6.28 31.38 -10.85
C VAL A 228 -6.13 30.70 -12.22
N ASN A 229 -5.68 31.43 -13.24
CA ASN A 229 -5.41 30.89 -14.58
C ASN A 229 -4.18 29.95 -14.63
N LEU A 230 -3.33 29.93 -13.61
CA LEU A 230 -2.24 28.95 -13.49
C LEU A 230 -2.68 27.65 -12.81
N LEU A 231 -3.87 27.63 -12.19
CA LEU A 231 -4.38 26.46 -11.48
C LEU A 231 -4.96 25.43 -12.44
N GLN A 232 -4.45 24.21 -12.33
CA GLN A 232 -4.95 22.99 -12.95
C GLN A 232 -5.74 22.18 -11.91
N ASP A 233 -6.19 20.98 -12.26
CA ASP A 233 -6.84 20.08 -11.30
C ASP A 233 -5.85 19.57 -10.24
N TYR A 234 -4.63 19.25 -10.66
CA TYR A 234 -3.50 18.90 -9.81
C TYR A 234 -2.42 19.95 -9.97
N ASN A 235 -1.91 20.47 -8.86
CA ASN A 235 -0.95 21.56 -8.83
C ASN A 235 0.20 21.21 -7.89
N GLU A 236 1.32 21.86 -8.12
CA GLU A 236 2.49 21.79 -7.25
C GLU A 236 2.90 23.19 -6.83
N VAL A 237 3.09 23.41 -5.53
CA VAL A 237 3.81 24.58 -5.01
C VAL A 237 5.21 24.16 -4.61
N ALA A 238 6.21 24.79 -5.22
CA ALA A 238 7.61 24.57 -4.92
C ALA A 238 8.20 25.78 -4.18
N VAL A 239 8.97 25.50 -3.13
CA VAL A 239 9.76 26.49 -2.40
C VAL A 239 11.23 26.20 -2.70
N VAL A 240 11.88 27.15 -3.38
CA VAL A 240 13.26 27.04 -3.87
C VAL A 240 14.13 28.02 -3.08
N ALA A 241 15.10 27.50 -2.34
CA ALA A 241 16.11 28.28 -1.64
C ALA A 241 17.40 28.29 -2.47
N GLN A 242 17.79 29.47 -2.92
CA GLN A 242 19.14 29.74 -3.43
C GLN A 242 19.93 30.38 -2.29
N GLN A 243 21.06 29.80 -1.93
CA GLN A 243 21.77 30.12 -0.69
C GLN A 243 23.25 30.28 -0.96
N ARG A 244 23.87 31.31 -0.37
CA ARG A 244 25.31 31.53 -0.47
C ARG A 244 25.88 32.10 0.81
N THR A 245 27.02 31.58 1.25
CA THR A 245 27.79 32.09 2.39
C THR A 245 28.88 33.07 1.91
N ALA A 246 29.42 33.86 2.82
CA ALA A 246 30.47 34.83 2.51
C ALA A 246 31.80 34.13 2.19
N GLY A 247 32.42 34.46 1.05
CA GLY A 247 33.73 33.95 0.61
C GLY A 247 33.88 33.89 -0.92
N ASP A 248 35.11 33.90 -1.42
CA ASP A 248 35.41 33.89 -2.87
C ASP A 248 35.03 32.56 -3.55
N CYS A 249 34.98 31.47 -2.79
CA CYS A 249 34.46 30.18 -3.23
C CYS A 249 33.66 29.52 -2.10
N SER A 250 32.34 29.40 -2.26
CA SER A 250 31.45 28.77 -1.29
C SER A 250 31.46 27.26 -1.49
N ASP A 251 31.75 26.49 -0.44
CA ASP A 251 31.52 25.04 -0.42
C ASP A 251 30.02 24.76 -0.64
N LEU A 252 29.70 23.96 -1.66
CA LEU A 252 28.33 23.60 -2.04
C LEU A 252 27.57 22.88 -0.90
N ASN A 253 28.31 22.24 0.00
CA ASN A 253 27.80 21.45 1.12
C ASN A 253 28.05 22.08 2.48
N ASP A 254 28.39 23.38 2.54
CA ASP A 254 28.58 24.09 3.81
C ASP A 254 27.33 23.90 4.70
N PRO A 255 27.46 23.33 5.92
CA PRO A 255 26.33 23.11 6.82
C PRO A 255 25.63 24.41 7.24
N ALA A 256 26.24 25.58 7.00
CA ALA A 256 25.63 26.88 7.15
C ALA A 256 24.65 27.27 6.02
N LEU A 257 24.57 26.53 4.91
CA LEU A 257 23.60 26.75 3.84
C LEU A 257 22.27 26.08 4.16
N TRP A 258 21.41 26.75 4.92
CA TRP A 258 20.08 26.21 5.21
C TRP A 258 18.99 27.28 5.37
N THR A 259 17.79 26.90 4.94
CA THR A 259 16.53 27.61 5.12
C THR A 259 15.48 26.61 5.58
N GLU A 260 14.63 26.98 6.52
CA GLU A 260 13.60 26.13 7.08
C GLU A 260 12.23 26.78 6.87
N VAL A 261 11.33 26.07 6.21
CA VAL A 261 9.93 26.44 6.04
C VAL A 261 9.14 25.90 7.22
N LEU A 262 8.36 26.76 7.84
CA LEU A 262 7.62 26.43 9.05
C LEU A 262 6.31 25.68 8.73
N PRO A 263 5.87 24.75 9.61
CA PRO A 263 4.69 23.92 9.37
C PRO A 263 3.35 24.69 9.29
N ASP A 264 3.30 25.92 9.80
CA ASP A 264 2.14 26.82 9.75
C ASP A 264 2.03 27.62 8.43
N SER A 265 2.94 27.38 7.49
CA SER A 265 2.79 27.81 6.09
C SER A 265 1.55 27.17 5.45
N ARG A 266 0.88 27.88 4.54
CA ARG A 266 -0.43 27.47 4.01
C ARG A 266 -0.79 28.10 2.67
N LEU A 267 -1.71 27.44 1.97
CA LEU A 267 -2.48 28.04 0.87
C LEU A 267 -3.85 28.46 1.39
N VAL A 268 -4.26 29.69 1.12
CA VAL A 268 -5.59 30.22 1.45
C VAL A 268 -6.39 30.35 0.18
N PHE A 269 -7.48 29.60 0.08
CA PHE A 269 -8.43 29.64 -1.03
C PHE A 269 -9.64 30.49 -0.66
N GLN A 270 -10.08 31.34 -1.58
CA GLN A 270 -11.41 31.92 -1.58
C GLN A 270 -12.17 31.35 -2.77
N PHE A 271 -13.35 30.80 -2.55
CA PHE A 271 -14.12 30.14 -3.60
C PHE A 271 -15.63 30.30 -3.39
N ARG A 272 -16.41 30.05 -4.45
CA ARG A 272 -17.85 29.83 -4.38
C ARG A 272 -18.18 28.38 -4.72
N PRO A 273 -19.16 27.75 -4.04
CA PRO A 273 -19.65 26.44 -4.45
C PRO A 273 -20.23 26.50 -5.87
N LYS A 274 -19.71 25.66 -6.76
CA LYS A 274 -20.18 25.45 -8.12
C LYS A 274 -21.11 24.24 -8.13
N PRO A 275 -22.40 24.39 -8.55
CA PRO A 275 -23.29 23.27 -8.75
C PRO A 275 -22.70 22.28 -9.77
N MET A 276 -22.76 20.99 -9.43
CA MET A 276 -22.37 19.92 -10.35
C MET A 276 -23.61 19.33 -11.03
N ALA A 277 -23.47 18.94 -12.29
CA ALA A 277 -24.53 18.22 -12.98
C ALA A 277 -24.70 16.83 -12.36
N LEU A 278 -25.96 16.40 -12.24
CA LEU A 278 -26.30 15.03 -11.85
C LEU A 278 -26.31 14.18 -13.11
N ASP A 279 -25.13 13.73 -13.54
CA ASP A 279 -24.94 12.96 -14.78
C ASP A 279 -23.91 11.85 -14.56
N PHE A 280 -24.30 10.61 -14.87
CA PHE A 280 -23.43 9.44 -14.72
C PHE A 280 -22.21 9.46 -15.64
N SER A 281 -22.19 10.27 -16.70
CA SER A 281 -20.98 10.50 -17.52
C SER A 281 -19.84 11.18 -16.74
N GLN A 282 -20.15 11.82 -15.61
CA GLN A 282 -19.19 12.44 -14.70
C GLN A 282 -18.97 11.63 -13.42
N TYR A 283 -19.61 10.45 -13.29
CA TYR A 283 -19.46 9.59 -12.13
C TYR A 283 -17.96 9.26 -11.94
N PRO A 284 -17.42 9.36 -10.70
CA PRO A 284 -18.13 9.31 -9.43
C PRO A 284 -18.61 10.65 -8.87
N ARG A 285 -18.44 11.77 -9.58
CA ARG A 285 -19.00 13.07 -9.16
C ARG A 285 -20.52 13.11 -9.37
N PRO A 286 -21.27 13.87 -8.55
CA PRO A 286 -20.82 14.63 -7.38
C PRO A 286 -20.66 13.81 -6.09
N PHE A 287 -20.91 12.49 -6.13
CA PHE A 287 -20.95 11.65 -4.93
C PHE A 287 -19.58 11.52 -4.25
N PHE A 288 -18.53 11.44 -5.07
CA PHE A 288 -17.14 11.42 -4.65
C PHE A 288 -16.30 12.28 -5.62
N ASP A 289 -15.59 13.29 -5.10
CA ASP A 289 -14.65 14.10 -5.88
C ASP A 289 -13.20 13.72 -5.56
N PRO A 290 -12.44 13.10 -6.49
CA PRO A 290 -11.04 12.76 -6.25
C PRO A 290 -10.14 13.99 -6.04
N LEU A 291 -10.62 15.19 -6.36
CA LEU A 291 -9.92 16.46 -6.17
C LEU A 291 -10.27 17.17 -4.86
N SER A 292 -11.17 16.62 -4.04
CA SER A 292 -11.58 17.23 -2.78
C SER A 292 -10.40 17.42 -1.83
N LEU A 293 -10.28 18.62 -1.26
CA LEU A 293 -9.35 18.95 -0.17
C LEU A 293 -9.93 18.63 1.22
N GLU A 294 -11.20 18.25 1.26
CA GLU A 294 -11.93 17.87 2.46
C GLU A 294 -12.21 16.37 2.48
N THR A 295 -12.40 15.81 3.68
CA THR A 295 -12.77 14.41 3.85
C THR A 295 -14.11 14.15 3.15
N THR A 296 -14.13 13.20 2.21
CA THR A 296 -15.37 12.82 1.56
C THR A 296 -16.23 12.01 2.53
N ARG A 297 -17.53 12.34 2.61
CA ARG A 297 -18.49 11.70 3.50
C ARG A 297 -19.62 11.09 2.68
N ILE A 298 -19.88 9.80 2.88
CA ILE A 298 -20.96 9.06 2.18
C ILE A 298 -21.84 8.37 3.22
N SER A 299 -23.14 8.61 3.18
CA SER A 299 -24.11 8.05 4.12
C SER A 299 -25.02 7.06 3.43
N TYR A 300 -25.14 5.84 3.96
CA TYR A 300 -26.03 4.81 3.44
C TYR A 300 -27.35 4.84 4.21
N LEU A 301 -28.46 4.97 3.48
CA LEU A 301 -29.80 4.85 4.07
C LEU A 301 -30.11 3.38 4.34
N LEU A 302 -30.35 3.04 5.61
CA LEU A 302 -30.73 1.68 6.00
C LEU A 302 -32.11 1.32 5.44
N PRO A 303 -32.27 0.13 4.86
CA PRO A 303 -33.57 -0.36 4.39
C PRO A 303 -34.47 -0.74 5.57
N SER A 304 -35.77 -0.90 5.31
CA SER A 304 -36.73 -1.38 6.32
C SER A 304 -36.41 -2.78 6.85
N GLN A 305 -35.75 -3.60 6.04
CA GLN A 305 -35.17 -4.90 6.42
C GLN A 305 -33.79 -5.06 5.80
N VAL A 306 -32.81 -5.46 6.61
CA VAL A 306 -31.45 -5.73 6.16
C VAL A 306 -31.36 -7.20 5.76
N ASP A 307 -31.24 -7.47 4.47
CA ASP A 307 -31.09 -8.80 3.90
C ASP A 307 -29.68 -8.99 3.27
N PRO A 308 -29.28 -10.24 2.93
CA PRO A 308 -27.97 -10.51 2.33
C PRO A 308 -27.73 -9.82 0.98
N ASP A 309 -28.78 -9.56 0.20
CA ASP A 309 -28.65 -8.92 -1.12
C ASP A 309 -28.28 -7.44 -0.92
N TRP A 310 -28.92 -6.76 0.03
CA TRP A 310 -28.56 -5.41 0.43
C TRP A 310 -27.16 -5.36 1.05
N LEU A 311 -26.81 -6.31 1.93
CA LEU A 311 -25.46 -6.37 2.53
C LEU A 311 -24.38 -6.49 1.46
N THR A 312 -24.58 -7.39 0.49
CA THR A 312 -23.65 -7.59 -0.64
C THR A 312 -23.55 -6.34 -1.50
N ALA A 313 -24.69 -5.74 -1.88
CA ALA A 313 -24.71 -4.53 -2.69
C ALA A 313 -24.02 -3.34 -1.97
N ALA A 314 -24.31 -3.13 -0.69
CA ALA A 314 -23.70 -2.07 0.10
C ALA A 314 -22.19 -2.30 0.30
N ALA A 315 -21.76 -3.54 0.55
CA ALA A 315 -20.35 -3.90 0.66
C ALA A 315 -19.59 -3.67 -0.66
N ARG A 316 -20.17 -4.05 -1.82
CA ARG A 316 -19.57 -3.82 -3.13
C ARG A 316 -19.41 -2.32 -3.43
N LEU A 317 -20.46 -1.53 -3.19
CA LEU A 317 -20.40 -0.09 -3.38
C LEU A 317 -19.37 0.57 -2.44
N SER A 318 -19.30 0.12 -1.18
CA SER A 318 -18.31 0.62 -0.22
C SER A 318 -16.86 0.30 -0.64
N ALA A 319 -16.59 -0.94 -1.07
CA ALA A 319 -15.30 -1.33 -1.60
C ALA A 319 -14.94 -0.54 -2.86
N HIS A 320 -15.91 -0.26 -3.74
CA HIS A 320 -15.69 0.60 -4.89
C HIS A 320 -15.30 2.04 -4.50
N PHE A 321 -15.98 2.66 -3.54
CA PHE A 321 -15.57 3.98 -3.05
C PHE A 321 -14.21 3.93 -2.33
N GLY A 322 -13.88 2.84 -1.65
CA GLY A 322 -12.54 2.60 -1.11
C GLY A 322 -11.47 2.59 -2.20
N ARG A 323 -11.72 1.93 -3.33
CA ARG A 323 -10.83 1.90 -4.50
C ARG A 323 -10.61 3.29 -5.10
N LEU A 324 -11.66 4.10 -5.20
CA LEU A 324 -11.56 5.50 -5.64
C LEU A 324 -10.81 6.40 -4.65
N ALA A 325 -10.97 6.12 -3.36
CA ALA A 325 -10.34 6.88 -2.28
C ALA A 325 -8.81 6.68 -2.26
N GLN A 326 -8.30 5.48 -2.52
CA GLN A 326 -6.87 5.14 -2.44
C GLN A 326 -6.26 5.54 -1.09
N PHE A 327 -5.56 6.68 -1.02
CA PHE A 327 -4.96 7.25 0.21
C PHE A 327 -5.82 8.37 0.84
N ARG A 328 -6.84 8.87 0.14
CA ARG A 328 -7.70 9.97 0.61
C ARG A 328 -8.66 9.47 1.68
N ARG A 329 -8.90 10.26 2.73
CA ARG A 329 -9.85 9.88 3.78
C ARG A 329 -11.30 9.84 3.25
N LEU A 330 -11.98 8.74 3.55
CA LEU A 330 -13.39 8.52 3.23
C LEU A 330 -14.10 8.10 4.52
N ASP A 331 -15.10 8.88 4.94
CA ASP A 331 -15.91 8.57 6.11
C ASP A 331 -17.28 8.06 5.64
N GLN A 332 -17.57 6.77 5.89
CA GLN A 332 -18.87 6.18 5.55
C GLN A 332 -19.76 6.04 6.79
N GLY A 333 -21.02 6.44 6.66
CA GLY A 333 -22.00 6.46 7.75
C GLY A 333 -23.29 5.72 7.41
N LEU A 334 -24.12 5.51 8.44
CA LEU A 334 -25.47 4.97 8.31
C LEU A 334 -26.48 6.01 8.78
N ILE A 335 -27.59 6.09 8.08
CA ILE A 335 -28.73 6.96 8.41
C ILE A 335 -30.02 6.14 8.34
N THR A 336 -31.03 6.52 9.13
CA THR A 336 -32.31 5.79 9.19
C THR A 336 -33.43 6.55 8.49
N SER A 337 -33.29 7.86 8.26
CA SER A 337 -34.24 8.68 7.53
C SER A 337 -33.56 9.75 6.66
N LEU A 338 -34.34 10.39 5.80
CA LEU A 338 -33.92 11.56 5.00
C LEU A 338 -34.32 12.89 5.68
N SER A 339 -34.61 12.88 6.98
CA SER A 339 -35.07 14.07 7.71
C SER A 339 -34.01 15.18 7.71
N ALA A 340 -34.46 16.44 7.78
CA ALA A 340 -33.57 17.61 7.78
C ALA A 340 -32.55 17.57 8.94
N GLN A 341 -32.94 17.05 10.10
CA GLN A 341 -32.05 16.91 11.28
C GLN A 341 -30.94 15.88 11.07
N GLU A 342 -31.17 14.87 10.24
CA GLU A 342 -30.16 13.91 9.83
C GLU A 342 -29.30 14.49 8.70
N ARG A 343 -29.88 15.20 7.74
CA ARG A 343 -29.14 15.90 6.66
C ARG A 343 -28.19 16.99 7.16
N LEU A 344 -28.51 17.65 8.27
CA LEU A 344 -27.69 18.70 8.90
C LEU A 344 -26.53 18.14 9.76
N ARG A 345 -26.44 16.82 9.98
CA ARG A 345 -25.36 16.16 10.77
C ARG A 345 -24.07 15.99 9.97
N ASP A 346 -23.67 17.02 9.23
CA ASP A 346 -22.34 17.03 8.61
C ASP A 346 -22.15 15.92 7.53
N TRP A 347 -23.23 15.30 7.06
CA TRP A 347 -23.19 14.18 6.10
C TRP A 347 -23.17 14.71 4.66
N GLY A 348 -22.25 14.18 3.86
CA GLY A 348 -22.07 14.55 2.46
C GLY A 348 -23.11 13.89 1.55
N SER A 349 -22.62 13.11 0.58
CA SER A 349 -23.47 12.39 -0.37
C SER A 349 -24.26 11.27 0.31
N ILE A 350 -25.46 10.96 -0.18
CA ILE A 350 -26.28 9.85 0.34
C ILE A 350 -26.35 8.74 -0.71
N ALA A 351 -26.22 7.49 -0.28
CA ALA A 351 -26.45 6.30 -1.10
C ALA A 351 -27.72 5.57 -0.61
N ILE A 352 -28.67 5.35 -1.51
CA ILE A 352 -29.89 4.58 -1.27
C ILE A 352 -29.83 3.33 -2.14
N ILE A 353 -29.84 2.17 -1.51
CA ILE A 353 -29.84 0.86 -2.18
C ILE A 353 -31.10 0.12 -1.73
N GLY A 354 -31.90 -0.36 -2.68
CA GLY A 354 -33.09 -1.15 -2.40
C GLY A 354 -34.23 -0.91 -3.38
N THR A 355 -35.30 -1.69 -3.24
CA THR A 355 -36.54 -1.55 -4.00
C THR A 355 -37.42 -0.47 -3.38
N PRO A 356 -38.45 0.05 -4.08
CA PRO A 356 -39.41 0.96 -3.45
C PRO A 356 -40.10 0.39 -2.19
N ALA A 357 -40.22 -0.93 -2.09
CA ALA A 357 -40.78 -1.60 -0.91
C ALA A 357 -39.81 -1.65 0.27
N SER A 358 -38.52 -1.89 0.04
CA SER A 358 -37.50 -1.88 1.10
C SER A 358 -37.01 -0.48 1.47
N GLN A 359 -37.21 0.51 0.60
CA GLN A 359 -36.83 1.91 0.80
C GLN A 359 -38.01 2.88 0.55
N PRO A 360 -38.99 2.98 1.46
CA PRO A 360 -40.16 3.85 1.28
C PRO A 360 -39.83 5.33 1.12
N SER A 361 -38.68 5.77 1.67
CA SER A 361 -38.15 7.14 1.56
C SER A 361 -37.93 7.59 0.11
N LEU A 362 -37.82 6.65 -0.85
CA LEU A 362 -37.74 6.97 -2.28
C LEU A 362 -38.96 7.78 -2.77
N ASN A 363 -40.14 7.61 -2.18
CA ASN A 363 -41.34 8.38 -2.53
C ASN A 363 -41.26 9.87 -2.15
N SER A 364 -40.31 10.25 -1.29
CA SER A 364 -40.10 11.64 -0.88
C SER A 364 -39.12 12.40 -1.79
N LEU A 365 -38.49 11.70 -2.74
CA LEU A 365 -37.52 12.27 -3.66
C LEU A 365 -38.17 12.56 -5.02
N ASP A 366 -37.67 13.60 -5.68
CA ASP A 366 -37.99 13.87 -7.08
C ASP A 366 -37.15 12.96 -7.97
N LEU A 367 -37.71 11.81 -8.35
CA LEU A 367 -37.01 10.73 -9.07
C LEU A 367 -37.27 10.81 -10.58
N PRO A 368 -36.25 10.59 -11.44
CA PRO A 368 -36.41 10.47 -12.88
C PRO A 368 -37.36 9.33 -13.31
N PHE A 369 -37.41 8.24 -12.53
CA PHE A 369 -38.35 7.15 -12.70
C PHE A 369 -39.45 7.21 -11.63
N ALA A 370 -40.69 7.31 -12.06
CA ALA A 370 -41.83 7.40 -11.15
C ALA A 370 -42.07 6.07 -10.42
N ILE A 371 -42.54 6.16 -9.19
CA ILE A 371 -43.02 5.01 -8.41
C ILE A 371 -44.55 5.04 -8.42
N ARG A 372 -45.17 3.96 -8.91
CA ARG A 372 -46.63 3.77 -8.89
C ARG A 372 -46.97 2.41 -8.31
N GLY A 373 -47.87 2.37 -7.33
CA GLY A 373 -48.23 1.11 -6.64
C GLY A 373 -47.04 0.43 -5.96
N GLY A 374 -46.02 1.19 -5.53
CA GLY A 374 -44.80 0.63 -4.94
C GLY A 374 -43.85 -0.01 -5.95
N GLN A 375 -43.99 0.28 -7.24
CA GLN A 375 -43.12 -0.23 -8.30
C GLN A 375 -42.62 0.92 -9.18
N LEU A 376 -41.36 0.81 -9.62
CA LEU A 376 -40.78 1.69 -10.63
C LEU A 376 -41.43 1.42 -11.99
N VAL A 377 -41.81 2.49 -12.67
CA VAL A 377 -42.41 2.45 -14.00
C VAL A 377 -41.59 3.24 -15.01
N ASP A 378 -41.66 2.84 -16.29
CA ASP A 378 -41.05 3.56 -17.40
C ASP A 378 -41.83 4.86 -17.74
N GLY A 379 -41.35 5.63 -18.73
CA GLY A 379 -42.00 6.86 -19.19
C GLY A 379 -43.41 6.66 -19.77
N ALA A 380 -43.77 5.42 -20.16
CA ALA A 380 -45.11 5.05 -20.60
C ALA A 380 -46.02 4.57 -19.44
N GLY A 381 -45.50 4.52 -18.21
CA GLY A 381 -46.20 4.04 -17.03
C GLY A 381 -46.26 2.51 -16.91
N ARG A 382 -45.46 1.76 -17.67
CA ARG A 382 -45.35 0.30 -17.57
C ARG A 382 -44.39 -0.09 -16.46
N VAL A 383 -44.76 -1.08 -15.66
CA VAL A 383 -43.92 -1.62 -14.58
C VAL A 383 -42.63 -2.20 -15.17
N LEU A 384 -41.48 -1.77 -14.63
CA LEU A 384 -40.19 -2.34 -15.01
C LEU A 384 -40.08 -3.80 -14.53
N PRO A 385 -39.47 -4.70 -15.31
CA PRO A 385 -39.22 -6.07 -14.86
C PRO A 385 -38.40 -6.13 -13.54
N PRO A 386 -38.58 -7.17 -12.71
CA PRO A 386 -37.91 -7.28 -11.40
C PRO A 386 -36.38 -7.47 -11.50
N ASP A 387 -35.90 -7.93 -12.65
CA ASP A 387 -34.49 -8.14 -12.98
C ASP A 387 -33.84 -6.92 -13.66
N VAL A 388 -34.58 -5.83 -13.89
CA VAL A 388 -34.01 -4.59 -14.45
C VAL A 388 -33.54 -3.68 -13.31
N GLY A 389 -32.29 -3.25 -13.40
CA GLY A 389 -31.68 -2.28 -12.49
C GLY A 389 -31.94 -0.84 -12.92
N VAL A 390 -32.05 0.06 -11.94
CA VAL A 390 -32.25 1.49 -12.16
C VAL A 390 -31.25 2.28 -11.32
N LEU A 391 -30.43 3.08 -11.98
CA LEU A 391 -29.54 4.04 -11.37
C LEU A 391 -30.11 5.45 -11.54
N MET A 392 -30.14 6.24 -10.46
CA MET A 392 -30.61 7.63 -10.50
C MET A 392 -29.69 8.50 -9.65
N ALA A 393 -29.34 9.67 -10.19
CA ALA A 393 -28.69 10.74 -9.45
C ALA A 393 -29.71 11.85 -9.18
N VAL A 394 -30.01 12.13 -7.92
CA VAL A 394 -31.00 13.15 -7.53
C VAL A 394 -30.45 14.06 -6.43
N THR A 395 -31.16 15.14 -6.14
CA THR A 395 -30.87 15.99 -4.97
C THR A 395 -31.85 15.70 -3.84
N GLY A 396 -31.40 15.72 -2.60
CA GLY A 396 -32.26 15.50 -1.43
C GLY A 396 -33.32 16.57 -1.18
N GLY A 397 -33.38 17.68 -1.93
CA GLY A 397 -34.41 18.71 -1.82
C GLY A 397 -33.88 20.16 -1.94
N PRO A 398 -34.77 21.16 -1.92
CA PRO A 398 -34.47 22.52 -2.37
C PRO A 398 -33.58 23.37 -1.43
N GLU A 399 -33.59 23.14 -0.12
CA GLU A 399 -32.89 24.03 0.83
C GLU A 399 -31.39 23.71 1.02
N GLN A 400 -30.93 22.53 0.57
CA GLN A 400 -29.52 22.11 0.52
C GLN A 400 -29.45 20.90 -0.42
N ALA A 401 -28.97 21.12 -1.64
CA ALA A 401 -28.91 20.15 -2.73
C ALA A 401 -27.85 19.07 -2.50
N LEU A 402 -27.99 18.28 -1.43
CA LEU A 402 -27.13 17.12 -1.18
C LEU A 402 -27.36 16.08 -2.30
N PRO A 403 -26.29 15.58 -2.94
CA PRO A 403 -26.44 14.58 -3.98
C PRO A 403 -26.81 13.22 -3.36
N VAL A 404 -27.82 12.58 -3.95
CA VAL A 404 -28.33 11.26 -3.57
C VAL A 404 -28.15 10.31 -4.74
N LEU A 405 -27.34 9.28 -4.53
CA LEU A 405 -27.14 8.16 -5.45
C LEU A 405 -28.18 7.10 -5.11
N VAL A 406 -29.05 6.77 -6.06
CA VAL A 406 -30.05 5.72 -5.90
C VAL A 406 -29.71 4.55 -6.83
N ALA A 407 -29.55 3.36 -6.25
CA ALA A 407 -29.47 2.09 -6.96
C ALA A 407 -30.68 1.24 -6.58
N SER A 408 -31.60 1.07 -7.53
CA SER A 408 -32.92 0.48 -7.29
C SER A 408 -33.31 -0.52 -8.38
N GLY A 409 -34.50 -1.08 -8.25
CA GLY A 409 -35.11 -2.08 -9.11
C GLY A 409 -36.42 -2.56 -8.51
N ASN A 410 -37.24 -3.27 -9.28
CA ASN A 410 -38.49 -3.86 -8.77
C ASN A 410 -38.27 -5.23 -8.07
N GLY A 411 -37.07 -5.78 -8.14
CA GLY A 411 -36.65 -6.99 -7.43
C GLY A 411 -35.19 -6.90 -6.96
N ALA A 412 -34.77 -7.86 -6.13
CA ALA A 412 -33.39 -7.90 -5.59
C ALA A 412 -32.33 -8.05 -6.69
N GLU A 413 -32.62 -8.81 -7.74
CA GLU A 413 -31.74 -8.96 -8.90
C GLU A 413 -31.51 -7.63 -9.62
N GLY A 414 -32.57 -6.84 -9.87
CA GLY A 414 -32.44 -5.51 -10.47
C GLY A 414 -31.59 -4.57 -9.61
N VAL A 415 -31.79 -4.55 -8.29
CA VAL A 415 -30.95 -3.76 -7.37
C VAL A 415 -29.48 -4.20 -7.44
N ALA A 416 -29.22 -5.51 -7.46
CA ALA A 416 -27.88 -6.05 -7.60
C ALA A 416 -27.23 -5.66 -8.93
N LYS A 417 -27.94 -5.75 -10.06
CA LYS A 417 -27.46 -5.29 -11.38
C LYS A 417 -27.15 -3.79 -11.38
N ALA A 418 -28.01 -2.96 -10.80
CA ALA A 418 -27.78 -1.51 -10.71
C ALA A 418 -26.47 -1.18 -9.98
N VAL A 419 -26.25 -1.78 -8.79
CA VAL A 419 -25.00 -1.58 -8.05
C VAL A 419 -23.81 -2.17 -8.79
N GLN A 420 -23.97 -3.35 -9.39
CA GLN A 420 -22.89 -4.03 -10.09
C GLN A 420 -22.39 -3.21 -11.29
N ALA A 421 -23.29 -2.56 -12.04
CA ALA A 421 -22.94 -1.65 -13.14
C ALA A 421 -22.11 -0.44 -12.69
N LEU A 422 -22.31 0.09 -11.47
CA LEU A 422 -21.49 1.20 -10.94
C LEU A 422 -20.07 0.76 -10.59
N VAL A 423 -19.94 -0.45 -10.03
CA VAL A 423 -18.66 -0.95 -9.52
C VAL A 423 -17.81 -1.64 -10.60
N GLN A 424 -18.35 -1.84 -11.81
CA GLN A 424 -17.63 -2.28 -13.00
C GLN A 424 -17.15 -1.10 -13.84
N ALA A 425 -15.87 -1.10 -14.20
CA ALA A 425 -15.27 -0.04 -15.01
C ALA A 425 -15.83 0.07 -16.43
N PRO A 426 -16.04 -1.04 -17.19
CA PRO A 426 -16.59 -0.97 -18.55
C PRO A 426 -18.00 -0.37 -18.59
N ASP A 427 -18.89 -0.83 -17.71
CA ASP A 427 -20.30 -0.40 -17.68
C ASP A 427 -20.44 1.05 -17.21
N ARG A 428 -19.67 1.44 -16.19
CA ARG A 428 -19.60 2.84 -15.74
C ARG A 428 -19.14 3.78 -16.85
N ALA A 429 -18.21 3.36 -17.70
CA ALA A 429 -17.65 4.21 -18.75
C ALA A 429 -18.65 4.59 -19.85
N ILE A 430 -19.74 3.82 -20.00
CA ILE A 430 -20.81 4.06 -20.97
C ILE A 430 -22.09 4.62 -20.33
N ALA A 431 -22.13 4.79 -19.02
CA ALA A 431 -23.26 5.35 -18.29
C ALA A 431 -23.36 6.88 -18.53
N VAL A 432 -24.51 7.35 -19.02
CA VAL A 432 -24.73 8.76 -19.36
C VAL A 432 -26.11 9.22 -18.90
N GLY A 433 -26.21 10.48 -18.49
CA GLY A 433 -27.45 11.13 -18.07
C GLY A 433 -27.72 10.98 -16.58
N GLN A 434 -28.84 11.57 -16.13
CA GLN A 434 -29.23 11.60 -14.72
C GLN A 434 -29.76 10.25 -14.21
N ALA A 435 -30.20 9.38 -15.11
CA ALA A 435 -30.66 8.04 -14.78
C ALA A 435 -30.31 7.02 -15.86
N VAL A 436 -30.03 5.78 -15.44
CA VAL A 436 -29.61 4.68 -16.32
C VAL A 436 -30.44 3.45 -16.00
N LEU A 437 -30.96 2.80 -17.04
CA LEU A 437 -31.56 1.47 -16.94
C LEU A 437 -30.49 0.42 -17.26
N VAL A 438 -30.42 -0.62 -16.42
CA VAL A 438 -29.50 -1.75 -16.57
C VAL A 438 -30.35 -2.99 -16.78
N ASP A 439 -30.63 -3.31 -18.03
CA ASP A 439 -31.40 -4.49 -18.44
C ASP A 439 -30.52 -5.75 -18.46
N GLN A 440 -29.38 -5.66 -19.13
CA GLN A 440 -28.36 -6.68 -19.24
C GLN A 440 -27.03 -6.14 -18.72
N LEU A 441 -26.29 -7.03 -18.06
CA LEU A 441 -24.99 -6.69 -17.50
C LEU A 441 -24.03 -7.84 -17.78
N GLU A 442 -22.96 -7.54 -18.51
CA GLU A 442 -21.93 -8.54 -18.80
C GLU A 442 -21.02 -8.72 -17.58
N ALA A 443 -20.78 -9.96 -17.19
CA ALA A 443 -19.92 -10.25 -16.06
C ALA A 443 -18.45 -10.01 -16.46
N VAL A 444 -17.76 -9.14 -15.71
CA VAL A 444 -16.30 -8.97 -15.85
C VAL A 444 -15.61 -10.20 -15.26
N PRO A 445 -14.82 -10.96 -16.04
CA PRO A 445 -14.14 -12.15 -15.54
C PRO A 445 -13.20 -11.82 -14.37
N SER A 446 -13.18 -12.69 -13.36
CA SER A 446 -12.26 -12.52 -12.23
C SER A 446 -10.80 -12.69 -12.67
N PRO A 447 -9.90 -11.75 -12.32
CA PRO A 447 -8.49 -11.86 -12.66
C PRO A 447 -7.81 -12.98 -11.89
N SER A 448 -6.64 -13.40 -12.35
CA SER A 448 -5.79 -14.34 -11.61
C SER A 448 -5.39 -13.76 -10.25
N GLY A 449 -5.34 -14.60 -9.21
CA GLY A 449 -4.80 -14.22 -7.91
C GLY A 449 -3.30 -13.84 -7.94
N GLN A 450 -2.61 -14.16 -9.03
CA GLN A 450 -1.18 -13.92 -9.25
C GLN A 450 -0.90 -12.70 -10.14
N THR A 451 -1.89 -11.89 -10.50
CA THR A 451 -1.68 -10.71 -11.36
C THR A 451 -2.33 -9.49 -10.75
N TRP A 452 -1.51 -8.56 -10.26
CA TRP A 452 -1.97 -7.37 -9.57
C TRP A 452 -1.46 -6.12 -10.31
N PRO A 453 -2.32 -5.14 -10.63
CA PRO A 453 -1.89 -3.89 -11.23
C PRO A 453 -0.83 -3.17 -10.39
N GLY A 454 0.26 -2.71 -11.03
CA GLY A 454 1.38 -2.03 -10.35
C GLY A 454 2.37 -2.94 -9.61
N TYR A 455 2.20 -4.26 -9.69
CA TYR A 455 3.15 -5.25 -9.18
C TYR A 455 4.00 -5.83 -10.31
N LEU A 456 5.08 -6.53 -9.94
CA LEU A 456 5.99 -7.16 -10.90
C LEU A 456 5.23 -8.08 -11.87
N PRO A 457 5.54 -8.05 -13.18
CA PRO A 457 4.97 -8.96 -14.16
C PRO A 457 5.19 -10.42 -13.77
N THR A 458 4.27 -11.32 -14.12
CA THR A 458 4.36 -12.75 -13.75
C THR A 458 5.45 -13.52 -14.51
N GLY A 459 5.89 -13.01 -15.66
CA GLY A 459 6.94 -13.62 -16.47
C GLY A 459 8.29 -13.68 -15.74
N GLU A 460 9.07 -14.73 -16.02
CA GLU A 460 10.45 -14.86 -15.50
C GLU A 460 11.38 -13.79 -16.07
N ARG A 461 11.09 -13.27 -17.27
CA ARG A 461 11.84 -12.19 -17.92
C ARG A 461 10.92 -11.06 -18.33
N PHE A 462 11.34 -9.83 -18.07
CA PHE A 462 10.61 -8.62 -18.41
C PHE A 462 11.58 -7.43 -18.57
N GLY A 463 11.12 -6.36 -19.21
CA GLY A 463 11.90 -5.15 -19.50
C GLY A 463 11.48 -3.96 -18.64
N LEU A 464 12.15 -2.81 -18.85
CA LEU A 464 11.75 -1.55 -18.24
C LEU A 464 10.36 -1.05 -18.69
N SER A 465 9.94 -1.42 -19.91
CA SER A 465 8.60 -1.10 -20.43
C SER A 465 7.49 -1.70 -19.58
N ASP A 466 7.71 -2.90 -19.03
CA ASP A 466 6.75 -3.58 -18.17
C ASP A 466 6.63 -2.93 -16.79
N LEU A 467 7.60 -2.06 -16.43
CA LEU A 467 7.59 -1.21 -15.24
C LEU A 467 7.21 0.25 -15.55
N GLY A 468 6.67 0.51 -16.74
CA GLY A 468 6.17 1.84 -17.15
C GLY A 468 7.21 2.77 -17.78
N VAL A 469 8.46 2.33 -17.98
CA VAL A 469 9.51 3.12 -18.64
C VAL A 469 9.68 2.65 -20.08
N THR A 470 9.03 3.33 -21.02
CA THR A 470 8.96 2.94 -22.44
C THR A 470 10.03 3.58 -23.32
N GLN A 471 10.77 4.56 -22.81
CA GLN A 471 11.75 5.35 -23.55
C GLN A 471 13.00 5.59 -22.70
N ASP A 472 14.12 5.84 -23.38
CA ASP A 472 15.41 6.11 -22.73
C ASP A 472 15.31 7.31 -21.77
N VAL A 473 15.93 7.18 -20.61
CA VAL A 473 15.88 8.19 -19.55
C VAL A 473 17.26 8.79 -19.36
N THR A 474 17.40 10.10 -19.61
CA THR A 474 18.66 10.84 -19.37
C THR A 474 18.56 11.66 -18.08
N LEU A 475 19.45 11.37 -17.13
CA LEU A 475 19.63 12.07 -15.87
C LEU A 475 20.82 13.04 -15.99
N ARG A 476 20.72 14.27 -15.48
CA ARG A 476 21.70 15.35 -15.71
C ARG A 476 22.13 16.07 -14.43
N GLY A 477 23.36 16.56 -14.43
CA GLY A 477 23.93 17.38 -13.37
C GLY A 477 24.51 16.60 -12.18
N MET A 478 25.30 17.27 -11.34
CA MET A 478 25.89 16.67 -10.13
C MET A 478 24.84 16.20 -9.13
N SER A 479 23.67 16.84 -9.11
CA SER A 479 22.51 16.50 -8.27
C SER A 479 21.42 15.77 -9.06
N ALA A 480 21.79 14.99 -10.08
CA ALA A 480 20.84 14.23 -10.89
C ALA A 480 19.93 13.35 -10.00
N PRO A 481 18.59 13.44 -10.17
CA PRO A 481 17.67 12.54 -9.46
C PRO A 481 17.87 11.10 -9.97
N ALA A 482 17.62 10.12 -9.10
CA ALA A 482 17.61 8.71 -9.52
C ALA A 482 16.36 8.39 -10.34
N LEU A 483 16.47 7.45 -11.28
CA LEU A 483 15.29 6.80 -11.88
C LEU A 483 14.71 5.86 -10.83
N ASN A 484 13.50 6.15 -10.38
CA ASN A 484 12.76 5.34 -9.41
C ASN A 484 11.80 4.40 -10.14
N LEU A 485 11.85 3.12 -9.83
CA LEU A 485 10.99 2.08 -10.38
C LEU A 485 10.23 1.40 -9.25
N ASP A 486 8.91 1.28 -9.38
CA ASP A 486 8.09 0.46 -8.49
C ASP A 486 8.42 -1.02 -8.74
N PHE A 487 9.05 -1.69 -7.77
CA PHE A 487 9.58 -3.05 -7.90
C PHE A 487 8.89 -4.00 -6.90
N ARG A 488 7.56 -3.96 -6.92
CA ARG A 488 6.69 -4.57 -5.90
C ARG A 488 6.39 -6.02 -6.20
N ALA A 489 6.88 -6.95 -5.38
CA ALA A 489 6.52 -8.37 -5.48
C ALA A 489 5.14 -8.65 -4.86
N LEU A 490 4.47 -9.73 -5.28
CA LEU A 490 3.24 -10.10 -4.58
C LEU A 490 3.55 -10.56 -3.14
N PRO A 491 2.64 -10.33 -2.18
CA PRO A 491 2.82 -10.83 -0.81
C PRO A 491 2.92 -12.36 -0.72
N SER A 492 2.42 -13.06 -1.74
CA SER A 492 2.49 -14.51 -1.87
C SER A 492 3.74 -15.02 -2.59
N GLU A 493 4.60 -14.15 -3.11
CA GLU A 493 5.78 -14.52 -3.89
C GLU A 493 7.05 -14.58 -3.03
N ALA A 494 7.84 -15.62 -3.27
CA ALA A 494 9.23 -15.71 -2.87
C ALA A 494 10.12 -15.95 -4.10
N PHE A 495 11.41 -15.63 -3.97
CA PHE A 495 12.36 -15.69 -5.08
C PHE A 495 13.58 -16.54 -4.72
N ASP A 496 14.06 -17.35 -5.67
CA ASP A 496 15.30 -18.12 -5.53
C ASP A 496 16.51 -17.18 -5.50
N SER A 497 17.23 -17.14 -4.39
CA SER A 497 18.31 -16.16 -4.14
C SER A 497 19.51 -16.27 -5.08
N ARG A 498 19.65 -17.35 -5.86
CA ARG A 498 20.84 -17.59 -6.70
C ARG A 498 20.66 -17.29 -8.18
N ARG A 499 19.46 -16.88 -8.63
CA ARG A 499 19.12 -16.83 -10.07
C ARG A 499 18.44 -15.56 -10.55
N ASN A 500 18.39 -14.52 -9.71
CA ASN A 500 17.73 -13.27 -10.08
C ASN A 500 18.76 -12.21 -10.47
N THR A 501 18.58 -11.58 -11.62
CA THR A 501 19.49 -10.55 -12.13
C THR A 501 18.73 -9.44 -12.84
N MET A 502 19.33 -8.25 -12.84
CA MET A 502 19.00 -7.15 -13.74
C MET A 502 20.22 -6.90 -14.63
N THR A 503 20.01 -6.76 -15.94
CA THR A 503 21.02 -6.29 -16.88
C THR A 503 20.71 -4.84 -17.20
N LEU A 504 21.42 -3.90 -16.56
CA LEU A 504 21.27 -2.47 -16.82
C LEU A 504 22.08 -2.06 -18.06
N SER A 505 21.44 -1.45 -19.05
CA SER A 505 22.11 -0.85 -20.20
C SER A 505 22.15 0.68 -20.05
N TYR A 506 23.34 1.29 -20.12
CA TYR A 506 23.51 2.71 -19.87
C TYR A 506 24.63 3.36 -20.69
N SER A 507 24.62 4.68 -20.80
CA SER A 507 25.69 5.53 -21.37
C SER A 507 25.88 6.79 -20.52
N HIS A 508 26.98 7.51 -20.70
CA HIS A 508 27.25 8.74 -19.94
C HIS A 508 28.10 9.75 -20.72
N SER A 509 28.12 10.99 -20.22
CA SER A 509 28.94 12.08 -20.74
C SER A 509 30.45 11.83 -20.56
N THR A 510 31.28 12.43 -21.41
CA THR A 510 32.75 12.27 -21.38
C THR A 510 33.46 13.15 -20.36
N GLN A 511 32.79 14.16 -19.80
CA GLN A 511 33.37 15.15 -18.88
C GLN A 511 33.29 14.75 -17.40
N VAL A 512 32.90 13.51 -17.13
CA VAL A 512 32.87 12.95 -15.77
C VAL A 512 34.28 12.70 -15.23
N ASP A 513 34.46 12.89 -13.93
CA ASP A 513 35.62 12.44 -13.17
C ASP A 513 35.44 10.95 -12.84
N PRO A 514 36.27 10.05 -13.39
CA PRO A 514 36.09 8.61 -13.24
C PRO A 514 36.39 8.12 -11.82
N ARG A 515 37.06 8.93 -10.99
CA ARG A 515 37.33 8.60 -9.59
C ARG A 515 36.14 8.88 -8.68
N ASN A 516 35.28 9.81 -9.08
CA ASN A 516 34.19 10.33 -8.26
C ASN A 516 32.82 10.19 -8.95
N SER A 517 32.74 9.49 -10.08
CA SER A 517 31.51 9.28 -10.83
C SER A 517 31.21 7.80 -11.02
N SER A 518 29.97 7.41 -10.74
CA SER A 518 29.50 6.03 -10.79
C SER A 518 28.05 5.97 -11.28
N VAL A 519 27.66 4.82 -11.83
CA VAL A 519 26.27 4.39 -11.87
C VAL A 519 26.03 3.40 -10.75
N GLU A 520 24.91 3.54 -10.06
CA GLU A 520 24.53 2.74 -8.90
C GLU A 520 23.12 2.20 -9.10
N VAL A 521 22.92 0.93 -8.76
CA VAL A 521 21.57 0.34 -8.65
C VAL A 521 21.32 0.02 -7.20
N LEU A 522 20.24 0.59 -6.67
CA LEU A 522 19.84 0.47 -5.27
C LEU A 522 18.48 -0.21 -5.17
N LEU A 523 18.29 -1.04 -4.16
CA LEU A 523 17.00 -1.61 -3.76
C LEU A 523 16.70 -1.14 -2.35
N ASP A 524 15.58 -0.43 -2.18
CA ASP A 524 15.16 0.13 -0.88
C ASP A 524 16.26 1.00 -0.22
N GLY A 525 17.03 1.73 -1.04
CA GLY A 525 18.14 2.58 -0.61
C GLY A 525 19.46 1.85 -0.34
N VAL A 526 19.50 0.51 -0.49
CA VAL A 526 20.72 -0.30 -0.35
C VAL A 526 21.33 -0.54 -1.72
N THR A 527 22.59 -0.13 -1.91
CA THR A 527 23.32 -0.36 -3.17
C THR A 527 23.55 -1.86 -3.41
N LEU A 528 22.99 -2.39 -4.49
CA LEU A 528 23.17 -3.77 -4.93
C LEU A 528 24.42 -3.93 -5.82
N ALA A 529 24.63 -2.97 -6.70
CA ALA A 529 25.78 -2.93 -7.60
C ALA A 529 26.15 -1.49 -7.96
N SER A 530 27.42 -1.26 -8.29
CA SER A 530 27.91 0.00 -8.81
C SER A 530 29.01 -0.24 -9.85
N ALA A 531 29.16 0.70 -10.78
CA ALA A 531 30.25 0.72 -11.74
C ALA A 531 30.78 2.15 -11.92
N PRO A 532 32.12 2.35 -11.98
CA PRO A 532 32.70 3.66 -12.25
C PRO A 532 32.41 4.10 -13.70
N LEU A 533 32.24 5.40 -13.91
CA LEU A 533 32.06 5.99 -15.25
C LEU A 533 33.43 6.35 -15.82
N GLU A 534 33.84 5.71 -16.91
CA GLU A 534 35.20 5.87 -17.45
C GLU A 534 35.34 7.07 -18.39
N VAL A 535 36.51 7.69 -18.43
CA VAL A 535 36.80 8.79 -19.37
C VAL A 535 37.07 8.21 -20.76
N ASN A 536 36.57 8.88 -21.80
CA ASN A 536 36.76 8.58 -23.23
C ASN A 536 35.87 7.49 -23.87
N ARG A 537 34.74 7.11 -23.27
CA ARG A 537 33.75 6.26 -23.96
C ARG A 537 32.33 6.73 -23.69
N ALA A 538 31.71 7.42 -24.66
CA ALA A 538 30.26 7.62 -24.71
C ALA A 538 29.53 6.40 -25.31
N GLU A 539 30.12 5.20 -25.18
CA GLU A 539 29.59 3.96 -25.70
C GLU A 539 28.59 3.35 -24.72
N ARG A 540 27.61 2.63 -25.27
CA ARG A 540 26.63 1.88 -24.49
C ARG A 540 27.35 0.77 -23.71
N ARG A 541 27.11 0.72 -22.40
CA ARG A 541 27.67 -0.24 -21.44
C ARG A 541 26.57 -1.04 -20.78
N THR A 542 26.94 -2.20 -20.25
CA THR A 542 26.05 -3.04 -19.46
C THR A 542 26.61 -3.27 -18.06
N LEU A 543 25.72 -3.31 -17.08
CA LEU A 543 26.01 -3.69 -15.69
C LEU A 543 25.06 -4.82 -15.28
N ASN A 544 25.62 -5.98 -14.94
CA ASN A 544 24.86 -7.10 -14.40
C ASN A 544 24.72 -6.94 -12.88
N VAL A 545 23.49 -6.78 -12.42
CA VAL A 545 23.15 -6.53 -11.02
C VAL A 545 22.48 -7.79 -10.46
N PRO A 546 23.07 -8.45 -9.45
CA PRO A 546 22.37 -9.52 -8.74
C PRO A 546 21.22 -8.94 -7.91
N LEU A 547 20.06 -9.61 -7.92
CA LEU A 547 18.88 -9.20 -7.16
C LEU A 547 18.61 -10.22 -6.04
N PRO A 548 19.03 -9.96 -4.78
CA PRO A 548 18.84 -10.91 -3.69
C PRO A 548 17.34 -11.18 -3.45
N GLY A 549 16.90 -12.41 -3.63
CA GLY A 549 15.48 -12.76 -3.61
C GLY A 549 14.76 -12.47 -2.28
N ASN A 550 15.48 -12.55 -1.15
CA ASN A 550 14.99 -12.21 0.18
C ASN A 550 14.86 -10.70 0.45
N SER A 551 15.41 -9.87 -0.43
CA SER A 551 15.34 -8.41 -0.32
C SER A 551 14.17 -7.81 -1.11
N ILE A 552 13.61 -8.55 -2.08
CA ILE A 552 12.47 -8.12 -2.89
C ILE A 552 11.19 -8.28 -2.06
N LYS A 553 10.47 -7.19 -1.82
CA LYS A 553 9.27 -7.14 -0.98
C LYS A 553 8.08 -6.51 -1.72
N PRO A 554 6.86 -6.62 -1.17
CA PRO A 554 5.68 -5.98 -1.77
C PRO A 554 5.68 -4.45 -1.78
N ASP A 555 6.59 -3.83 -1.05
CA ASP A 555 6.82 -2.38 -0.97
C ASP A 555 8.18 -1.95 -1.54
N SER A 556 8.89 -2.84 -2.25
CA SER A 556 10.23 -2.54 -2.73
C SER A 556 10.27 -1.51 -3.86
N GLN A 557 11.28 -0.65 -3.82
CA GLN A 557 11.59 0.35 -4.83
C GLN A 557 13.02 0.13 -5.36
N LEU A 558 13.15 -0.04 -6.68
CA LEU A 558 14.44 -0.13 -7.35
C LEU A 558 14.82 1.24 -7.89
N GLN A 559 16.07 1.67 -7.67
CA GLN A 559 16.56 2.97 -8.08
C GLN A 559 17.82 2.81 -8.92
N VAL A 560 17.92 3.56 -10.02
CA VAL A 560 19.14 3.69 -10.81
C VAL A 560 19.62 5.14 -10.70
N ALA A 561 20.78 5.34 -10.08
CA ALA A 561 21.33 6.66 -9.80
C ALA A 561 22.67 6.84 -10.52
N PHE A 562 22.90 8.03 -11.07
CA PHE A 562 24.24 8.45 -11.49
C PHE A 562 24.81 9.40 -10.46
N ARG A 563 25.95 9.04 -9.88
CA ARG A 563 26.80 9.98 -9.14
C ARG A 563 27.69 10.65 -10.16
N LEU A 564 27.45 11.94 -10.44
CA LEU A 564 28.18 12.67 -11.47
C LEU A 564 29.05 13.74 -10.81
N SER A 565 30.34 13.72 -11.12
CA SER A 565 31.28 14.75 -10.71
C SER A 565 32.06 15.24 -11.93
N PRO A 566 32.25 16.55 -12.13
CA PRO A 566 33.06 17.05 -13.24
C PRO A 566 34.55 16.86 -12.95
N GLN A 567 35.36 16.74 -14.01
CA GLN A 567 36.83 16.64 -13.88
C GLN A 567 37.48 17.86 -13.21
N ASN A 568 36.94 19.07 -13.44
CA ASN A 568 37.46 20.33 -12.92
C ASN A 568 36.60 20.87 -11.76
N ARG A 569 36.55 20.16 -10.62
CA ARG A 569 35.79 20.59 -9.43
C ARG A 569 36.17 21.99 -8.89
N ASN A 570 37.40 22.45 -9.15
CA ASN A 570 37.98 23.64 -8.51
C ASN A 570 37.83 24.94 -9.32
N ALA A 571 37.18 24.91 -10.49
CA ALA A 571 36.91 26.12 -11.26
C ALA A 571 35.65 26.82 -10.73
N CYS A 572 35.80 27.71 -9.74
CA CYS A 572 34.69 28.47 -9.18
C CYS A 572 33.98 29.25 -10.33
N GLY A 573 32.69 28.99 -10.56
CA GLY A 573 31.86 29.69 -11.56
C GLY A 573 31.61 28.98 -12.89
N ALA A 574 32.22 27.82 -13.16
CA ALA A 574 31.88 27.01 -14.34
C ALA A 574 30.70 26.07 -14.02
N SER A 575 29.51 26.34 -14.55
CA SER A 575 28.36 25.43 -14.43
C SER A 575 28.56 24.19 -15.33
N ALA A 576 29.34 23.22 -14.86
CA ALA A 576 29.53 21.95 -15.56
C ALA A 576 28.28 21.05 -15.55
N ASP A 577 27.25 21.40 -14.76
CA ASP A 577 26.05 20.58 -14.56
C ASP A 577 25.31 20.21 -15.85
N GLN A 578 25.20 21.13 -16.82
CA GLN A 578 24.50 20.84 -18.08
C GLN A 578 25.23 19.81 -18.95
N GLN A 579 26.54 19.68 -18.78
CA GLN A 579 27.41 18.81 -19.57
C GLN A 579 27.56 17.41 -18.95
N LEU A 580 27.18 17.25 -17.68
CA LEU A 580 27.17 15.98 -16.97
C LEU A 580 25.83 15.28 -17.19
N TRP A 581 25.87 14.06 -17.73
CA TRP A 581 24.68 13.25 -17.91
C TRP A 581 24.98 11.75 -17.88
N GLY A 582 23.94 10.97 -17.55
CA GLY A 582 23.88 9.52 -17.69
C GLY A 582 22.54 9.12 -18.30
N THR A 583 22.53 8.23 -19.28
CA THR A 583 21.32 7.76 -19.96
C THR A 583 21.13 6.28 -19.71
N ILE A 584 19.91 5.90 -19.34
CA ILE A 584 19.47 4.51 -19.18
C ILE A 584 18.74 4.11 -20.45
N HIS A 585 19.15 3.01 -21.08
CA HIS A 585 18.55 2.53 -22.32
C HIS A 585 17.41 1.55 -22.02
N ALA A 586 16.18 1.98 -22.28
CA ALA A 586 14.97 1.28 -21.86
C ALA A 586 14.79 -0.06 -22.59
N GLY A 587 15.04 -0.07 -23.91
CA GLY A 587 14.86 -1.26 -24.76
C GLY A 587 15.88 -2.38 -24.51
N ASP A 588 17.03 -2.06 -23.93
CA ASP A 588 18.13 -3.03 -23.71
C ASP A 588 18.22 -3.50 -22.25
N THR A 589 17.55 -2.79 -21.32
CA THR A 589 17.55 -3.14 -19.90
C THR A 589 16.50 -4.19 -19.60
N ASN A 590 16.92 -5.30 -18.98
CA ASN A 590 16.05 -6.45 -18.71
C ASN A 590 16.25 -7.02 -17.30
N PHE A 591 15.23 -7.73 -16.85
CA PHE A 591 15.18 -8.43 -15.57
C PHE A 591 14.96 -9.91 -15.80
N GLN A 592 15.57 -10.74 -14.96
CA GLN A 592 15.31 -12.16 -14.86
C GLN A 592 15.06 -12.50 -13.39
N LEU A 593 13.84 -12.95 -13.06
CA LEU A 593 13.43 -13.33 -11.72
C LEU A 593 12.88 -14.76 -11.71
N ASN A 594 13.41 -15.61 -10.84
CA ASN A 594 12.91 -16.96 -10.60
C ASN A 594 12.07 -16.97 -9.32
N ARG A 595 10.75 -16.98 -9.48
CA ARG A 595 9.77 -16.84 -8.40
C ARG A 595 8.94 -18.10 -8.20
N TYR A 596 8.38 -18.24 -7.00
CA TYR A 596 7.44 -19.29 -6.63
C TYR A 596 6.49 -18.76 -5.54
N GLU A 597 5.32 -19.38 -5.42
CA GLU A 597 4.33 -18.98 -4.43
C GLU A 597 4.70 -19.59 -3.07
N SER A 598 5.04 -18.74 -2.09
CA SER A 598 5.42 -19.12 -0.74
C SER A 598 5.11 -17.98 0.24
N PHE A 599 4.31 -18.26 1.24
CA PHE A 599 3.91 -17.29 2.27
C PHE A 599 3.55 -18.00 3.57
N GLU A 600 3.47 -17.24 4.65
CA GLU A 600 3.17 -17.74 5.99
C GLU A 600 1.85 -17.16 6.49
N LEU A 601 0.95 -18.03 6.98
CA LEU A 601 -0.32 -17.63 7.59
C LEU A 601 -0.52 -18.39 8.91
N PRO A 602 -1.17 -17.80 9.92
CA PRO A 602 -1.67 -16.41 9.96
C PRO A 602 -0.55 -15.37 10.15
N ASP A 603 -0.67 -14.22 9.46
CA ASP A 603 0.17 -13.04 9.68
C ASP A 603 -0.58 -11.77 9.20
N LEU A 604 -1.17 -11.05 10.15
CA LEU A 604 -1.89 -9.80 9.94
C LEU A 604 -1.01 -8.72 9.29
N LYS A 605 0.32 -8.87 9.29
CA LYS A 605 1.21 -7.98 8.55
C LYS A 605 0.85 -7.96 7.06
N LEU A 606 0.43 -9.09 6.49
CA LEU A 606 0.06 -9.23 5.08
C LEU A 606 -1.21 -8.46 4.70
N LEU A 607 -2.08 -8.17 5.68
CA LEU A 607 -3.28 -7.35 5.47
C LEU A 607 -2.96 -5.95 4.97
N ARG A 608 -1.77 -5.41 5.26
CA ARG A 608 -1.34 -4.09 4.75
C ARG A 608 -1.29 -4.03 3.21
N TYR A 609 -1.13 -5.19 2.58
CA TYR A 609 -1.12 -5.37 1.13
C TYR A 609 -2.45 -5.97 0.63
N GLY A 610 -3.43 -6.17 1.50
CA GLY A 610 -4.69 -6.83 1.19
C GLY A 610 -4.62 -8.35 1.11
N PHE A 611 -3.46 -8.99 1.30
CA PHE A 611 -3.37 -10.45 1.21
C PHE A 611 -3.84 -11.14 2.50
N PRO A 612 -4.57 -12.28 2.42
CA PRO A 612 -5.09 -12.93 1.21
C PRO A 612 -6.46 -12.42 0.74
N PHE A 613 -7.10 -11.51 1.49
CA PHE A 613 -8.51 -11.11 1.28
C PHE A 613 -8.77 -10.24 0.03
N ALA A 614 -7.73 -9.72 -0.61
CA ALA A 614 -7.75 -9.01 -1.88
C ALA A 614 -7.04 -9.81 -3.00
N ALA A 615 -6.93 -11.13 -2.84
CA ALA A 615 -6.37 -12.05 -3.82
C ALA A 615 -7.47 -13.06 -4.27
N PRO A 616 -8.08 -12.90 -5.46
CA PRO A 616 -7.77 -11.95 -6.52
C PRO A 616 -8.27 -10.51 -6.25
N GLN A 617 -7.75 -9.60 -7.07
CA GLN A 617 -7.95 -8.15 -6.89
C GLN A 617 -9.40 -7.69 -7.08
N ASP A 618 -10.32 -8.51 -7.59
CA ASP A 618 -11.75 -8.16 -7.67
C ASP A 618 -12.53 -8.54 -6.39
N LEU A 619 -11.87 -9.12 -5.38
CA LEU A 619 -12.44 -9.58 -4.11
C LEU A 619 -13.40 -10.77 -4.23
N SER A 620 -13.46 -11.46 -5.38
CA SER A 620 -14.35 -12.60 -5.64
C SER A 620 -14.12 -13.80 -4.72
N SER A 621 -12.93 -13.93 -4.13
CA SER A 621 -12.58 -15.00 -3.19
C SER A 621 -12.81 -14.62 -1.72
N THR A 622 -13.48 -13.51 -1.42
CA THR A 622 -13.65 -13.02 -0.05
C THR A 622 -15.13 -12.83 0.30
N ALA A 623 -15.51 -13.26 1.50
CA ALA A 623 -16.85 -13.07 2.03
C ALA A 623 -16.82 -12.41 3.41
N LEU A 624 -17.64 -11.37 3.59
CA LEU A 624 -17.94 -10.78 4.89
C LEU A 624 -19.09 -11.56 5.54
N VAL A 625 -18.93 -11.96 6.80
CA VAL A 625 -19.90 -12.77 7.54
C VAL A 625 -20.36 -12.00 8.78
N LEU A 626 -21.67 -11.73 8.85
CA LEU A 626 -22.32 -11.00 9.93
C LEU A 626 -23.23 -11.91 10.77
N PRO A 627 -23.62 -11.49 12.00
CA PRO A 627 -24.71 -12.13 12.73
C PRO A 627 -26.03 -12.01 11.95
N ASP A 628 -27.00 -12.89 12.22
CA ASP A 628 -28.28 -12.91 11.50
C ASP A 628 -29.13 -11.64 11.65
N ASN A 629 -28.94 -10.92 12.76
CA ASN A 629 -29.58 -9.62 13.00
C ASN A 629 -28.49 -8.59 13.30
N PRO A 630 -27.78 -8.07 12.28
CA PRO A 630 -26.66 -7.19 12.50
C PRO A 630 -27.12 -5.82 13.01
N SER A 631 -26.45 -5.34 14.05
CA SER A 631 -26.66 -3.98 14.56
C SER A 631 -26.04 -2.92 13.64
N PRO A 632 -26.45 -1.64 13.74
CA PRO A 632 -25.86 -0.56 12.93
C PRO A 632 -24.33 -0.45 13.05
N ILE A 633 -23.76 -0.73 14.23
CA ILE A 633 -22.30 -0.72 14.39
C ILE A 633 -21.64 -1.88 13.63
N GLU A 634 -22.27 -3.06 13.57
CA GLU A 634 -21.77 -4.21 12.81
C GLU A 634 -21.88 -3.97 11.30
N ILE A 635 -22.96 -3.33 10.83
CA ILE A 635 -23.09 -2.89 9.42
C ILE A 635 -22.03 -1.82 9.10
N GLY A 636 -21.82 -0.85 9.99
CA GLY A 636 -20.78 0.17 9.81
C GLY A 636 -19.37 -0.41 9.77
N LEU A 637 -19.10 -1.47 10.55
CA LEU A 637 -17.85 -2.22 10.52
C LEU A 637 -17.71 -3.00 9.20
N MET A 638 -18.78 -3.63 8.71
CA MET A 638 -18.80 -4.26 7.38
C MET A 638 -18.43 -3.26 6.27
N LEU A 639 -19.08 -2.08 6.27
CA LEU A 639 -18.77 -1.02 5.29
C LEU A 639 -17.31 -0.60 5.38
N SER A 640 -16.75 -0.42 6.57
CA SER A 640 -15.35 0.00 6.74
C SER A 640 -14.35 -1.11 6.38
N SER A 641 -14.69 -2.38 6.58
CA SER A 641 -13.90 -3.53 6.11
C SER A 641 -13.91 -3.62 4.59
N ALA A 642 -15.08 -3.48 3.96
CA ALA A 642 -15.21 -3.47 2.51
C ALA A 642 -14.44 -2.30 1.88
N GLU A 643 -14.57 -1.11 2.47
CA GLU A 643 -13.85 0.11 2.09
C GLU A 643 -12.32 -0.09 2.16
N ARG A 644 -11.83 -0.67 3.26
CA ARG A 644 -10.40 -1.00 3.43
C ARG A 644 -9.92 -1.99 2.37
N LEU A 645 -10.66 -3.07 2.11
CA LEU A 645 -10.32 -4.00 1.04
C LEU A 645 -10.30 -3.33 -0.33
N GLY A 646 -11.27 -2.46 -0.59
CA GLY A 646 -11.36 -1.62 -1.78
C GLY A 646 -10.12 -0.77 -2.02
N ARG A 647 -9.58 -0.12 -0.98
CA ARG A 647 -8.33 0.66 -1.06
C ARG A 647 -7.11 -0.18 -1.47
N LEU A 648 -7.13 -1.46 -1.12
CA LEU A 648 -6.03 -2.42 -1.33
C LEU A 648 -6.20 -3.23 -2.63
N SER A 649 -7.16 -2.85 -3.47
CA SER A 649 -7.61 -3.60 -4.64
C SER A 649 -7.73 -2.68 -5.84
N GLN A 650 -7.23 -3.10 -7.01
CA GLN A 650 -7.23 -2.30 -8.25
C GLN A 650 -7.87 -2.98 -9.47
N ALA A 651 -8.73 -3.98 -9.29
CA ALA A 651 -9.40 -4.63 -10.43
C ALA A 651 -10.47 -3.74 -11.11
N ASP A 652 -10.96 -4.17 -12.27
CA ASP A 652 -12.02 -3.47 -13.01
C ASP A 652 -13.42 -3.66 -12.42
N SER A 653 -13.59 -4.63 -11.52
CA SER A 653 -14.87 -4.97 -10.89
C SER A 653 -14.71 -5.20 -9.38
N VAL A 654 -15.83 -5.24 -8.66
CA VAL A 654 -15.92 -5.68 -7.27
C VAL A 654 -16.91 -6.84 -7.19
N GLN A 655 -16.46 -8.00 -6.72
CA GLN A 655 -17.24 -9.23 -6.59
C GLN A 655 -17.34 -9.71 -5.13
N LEU A 656 -17.05 -8.84 -4.17
CA LEU A 656 -17.14 -9.12 -2.73
C LEU A 656 -18.53 -9.64 -2.34
N LEU A 657 -18.57 -10.70 -1.53
CA LEU A 657 -19.79 -11.27 -0.95
C LEU A 657 -19.99 -10.77 0.48
N ALA A 658 -21.22 -10.45 0.88
CA ALA A 658 -21.55 -10.19 2.29
C ALA A 658 -22.85 -10.90 2.69
N VAL A 659 -22.77 -11.75 3.71
CA VAL A 659 -23.86 -12.63 4.13
C VAL A 659 -24.00 -12.69 5.64
N THR A 660 -25.17 -13.10 6.10
CA THR A 660 -25.38 -13.50 7.49
C THR A 660 -25.01 -14.96 7.72
N LEU A 661 -24.80 -15.36 8.98
CA LEU A 661 -24.44 -16.72 9.35
C LEU A 661 -25.41 -17.77 8.80
N SER A 662 -26.72 -17.56 8.94
CA SER A 662 -27.77 -18.48 8.45
C SER A 662 -27.78 -18.65 6.92
N LYS A 663 -27.16 -17.72 6.19
CA LYS A 663 -27.09 -17.71 4.72
C LYS A 663 -25.72 -18.11 4.20
N LEU A 664 -24.73 -18.29 5.07
CA LEU A 664 -23.42 -18.80 4.72
C LEU A 664 -23.49 -20.31 4.45
N ASN A 665 -23.53 -20.69 3.16
CA ASN A 665 -23.57 -22.09 2.76
C ASN A 665 -22.18 -22.77 2.82
N ARG A 666 -22.16 -24.10 2.71
CA ARG A 666 -20.93 -24.89 2.78
C ARG A 666 -19.93 -24.56 1.67
N GLN A 667 -20.41 -24.28 0.47
CA GLN A 667 -19.57 -23.97 -0.68
C GLN A 667 -18.82 -22.65 -0.45
N ALA A 668 -19.52 -21.61 0.01
CA ALA A 668 -18.92 -20.32 0.34
C ALA A 668 -17.83 -20.44 1.41
N GLN A 669 -18.01 -21.29 2.43
CA GLN A 669 -17.00 -21.57 3.47
C GLN A 669 -15.71 -22.22 2.92
N LEU A 670 -15.83 -23.01 1.86
CA LEU A 670 -14.70 -23.70 1.23
C LEU A 670 -13.98 -22.80 0.22
N ASP A 671 -14.76 -22.00 -0.51
CA ASP A 671 -14.28 -21.23 -1.65
C ASP A 671 -13.72 -19.87 -1.26
N HIS A 672 -14.15 -19.28 -0.13
CA HIS A 672 -13.79 -17.92 0.25
C HIS A 672 -12.85 -17.84 1.46
N HIS A 673 -12.01 -16.81 1.48
CA HIS A 673 -11.49 -16.24 2.72
C HIS A 673 -12.63 -15.51 3.43
N LEU A 674 -12.77 -15.73 4.74
CA LEU A 674 -13.92 -15.19 5.49
C LEU A 674 -13.46 -14.05 6.40
N ILE A 675 -14.19 -12.94 6.40
CA ILE A 675 -14.05 -11.89 7.40
C ILE A 675 -15.31 -11.91 8.26
N ALA A 676 -15.22 -12.54 9.42
CA ALA A 676 -16.31 -12.61 10.37
C ALA A 676 -16.27 -11.42 11.32
N LEU A 677 -17.39 -10.73 11.46
CA LEU A 677 -17.49 -9.52 12.25
C LEU A 677 -18.73 -9.54 13.14
N GLY A 678 -18.59 -9.06 14.38
CA GLY A 678 -19.69 -9.06 15.33
C GLY A 678 -19.27 -8.95 16.79
N ARG A 679 -20.21 -8.61 17.66
CA ARG A 679 -19.98 -8.70 19.11
C ARG A 679 -19.70 -10.14 19.51
N ARG A 680 -18.82 -10.34 20.49
CA ARG A 680 -18.34 -11.66 20.90
C ARG A 680 -19.45 -12.64 21.31
N GLU A 681 -20.51 -12.13 21.95
CA GLU A 681 -21.68 -12.91 22.36
C GLU A 681 -22.49 -13.47 21.18
N ARG A 682 -22.48 -12.78 20.03
CA ARG A 682 -23.23 -13.13 18.81
C ARG A 682 -22.29 -13.31 17.62
N PHE A 683 -21.03 -13.65 17.87
CA PHE A 683 -20.03 -13.73 16.82
C PHE A 683 -20.35 -14.90 15.89
N PRO A 684 -20.35 -14.72 14.56
CA PRO A 684 -20.91 -15.72 13.66
C PRO A 684 -20.07 -16.99 13.53
N LEU A 685 -18.75 -16.95 13.77
CA LEU A 685 -17.84 -18.09 13.63
C LEU A 685 -17.06 -18.37 14.94
N PRO A 686 -17.72 -18.80 16.03
CA PRO A 686 -17.07 -18.95 17.34
C PRO A 686 -15.88 -19.93 17.33
N GLU A 687 -15.89 -20.93 16.44
CA GLU A 687 -14.84 -21.94 16.33
C GLU A 687 -13.47 -21.32 15.99
N VAL A 688 -13.46 -20.17 15.31
CA VAL A 688 -12.26 -19.39 14.96
C VAL A 688 -11.62 -18.79 16.22
N LEU A 689 -12.43 -18.35 17.17
CA LEU A 689 -11.95 -17.80 18.44
C LEU A 689 -11.48 -18.91 19.38
N GLU A 690 -12.10 -20.09 19.30
CA GLU A 690 -11.84 -21.25 20.16
C GLU A 690 -10.76 -22.21 19.66
N ALA A 691 -10.27 -22.02 18.44
CA ALA A 691 -9.23 -22.84 17.82
C ALA A 691 -8.06 -23.11 18.80
N LYS A 692 -7.58 -24.36 18.83
CA LYS A 692 -6.54 -24.83 19.75
C LYS A 692 -5.24 -24.03 19.54
N ALA A 693 -5.09 -22.95 20.31
CA ALA A 693 -3.89 -22.15 20.39
C ALA A 693 -2.91 -22.77 21.41
N GLU A 694 -1.63 -22.84 21.07
CA GLU A 694 -0.56 -23.32 21.97
C GLU A 694 -0.29 -22.30 23.11
N GLY A 695 -0.77 -21.06 22.96
CA GLY A 695 -0.60 -19.96 23.92
C GLY A 695 -1.91 -19.44 24.51
N LEU A 696 -2.35 -18.27 24.04
CA LEU A 696 -3.55 -17.59 24.53
C LEU A 696 -4.82 -18.20 23.89
N ARG A 697 -5.69 -18.78 24.72
CA ARG A 697 -7.02 -19.23 24.33
C ARG A 697 -8.08 -18.25 24.84
N LEU A 698 -9.10 -18.06 24.01
CA LEU A 698 -10.21 -17.14 24.23
C LEU A 698 -11.46 -17.98 24.56
N ASP A 699 -11.47 -18.63 25.73
CA ASP A 699 -12.42 -19.70 26.12
C ASP A 699 -13.85 -19.22 26.39
N SER A 700 -14.03 -17.95 26.77
CA SER A 700 -15.35 -17.36 27.02
C SER A 700 -15.31 -15.85 26.81
N VAL A 701 -16.47 -15.19 26.74
CA VAL A 701 -16.59 -13.73 26.52
C VAL A 701 -15.61 -12.91 27.38
N LEU A 702 -15.42 -13.32 28.63
CA LEU A 702 -14.56 -12.68 29.63
C LEU A 702 -13.25 -13.45 29.91
N GLY A 703 -13.14 -14.69 29.44
CA GLY A 703 -12.06 -15.60 29.78
C GLY A 703 -10.88 -15.54 28.80
N ARG A 704 -9.67 -15.45 29.37
CA ARG A 704 -8.38 -15.58 28.69
C ARG A 704 -7.60 -16.68 29.40
N LEU A 705 -7.23 -17.73 28.68
CA LEU A 705 -6.43 -18.84 29.20
C LEU A 705 -5.02 -18.80 28.62
N ARG A 706 -4.00 -19.06 29.46
CA ARG A 706 -2.63 -19.35 29.01
C ARG A 706 -2.06 -20.46 29.89
N GLY A 707 -1.85 -21.66 29.32
CA GLY A 707 -1.51 -22.84 30.11
C GLY A 707 -2.61 -23.15 31.14
N GLN A 708 -2.26 -23.18 32.43
CA GLN A 708 -3.22 -23.35 33.54
C GLN A 708 -3.81 -22.02 34.06
N THR A 709 -3.27 -20.87 33.62
CA THR A 709 -3.74 -19.56 34.09
C THR A 709 -5.05 -19.19 33.41
N ARG A 710 -6.10 -18.99 34.19
CA ARG A 710 -7.38 -18.43 33.75
C ARG A 710 -7.53 -17.01 34.27
N LEU A 711 -7.59 -16.05 33.35
CA LEU A 711 -7.89 -14.67 33.64
C LEU A 711 -9.33 -14.41 33.22
N GLN A 712 -10.12 -13.82 34.10
CA GLN A 712 -11.44 -13.31 33.78
C GLN A 712 -11.33 -11.79 33.75
N ALA A 713 -11.32 -11.21 32.55
CA ALA A 713 -11.36 -9.77 32.39
C ALA A 713 -12.79 -9.28 32.62
N LEU A 714 -12.96 -8.11 33.23
CA LEU A 714 -14.25 -7.40 33.17
C LEU A 714 -14.56 -7.03 31.71
N PRO A 715 -15.82 -6.76 31.35
CA PRO A 715 -16.16 -6.24 30.04
C PRO A 715 -15.30 -5.01 29.75
N ASP A 716 -14.44 -5.13 28.76
CA ASP A 716 -13.56 -4.07 28.32
C ASP A 716 -14.02 -3.53 26.97
N SER A 717 -13.75 -2.25 26.71
CA SER A 717 -14.00 -1.65 25.41
C SER A 717 -12.92 -2.02 24.39
N GLN A 718 -12.29 -3.18 24.55
CA GLN A 718 -11.18 -3.60 23.70
C GLN A 718 -11.69 -4.22 22.41
N GLY A 719 -11.15 -3.76 21.28
CA GLY A 719 -11.28 -4.44 20.00
C GLY A 719 -10.31 -5.62 19.90
N LEU A 720 -10.72 -6.69 19.23
CA LEU A 720 -9.90 -7.86 18.92
C LEU A 720 -9.92 -8.10 17.41
N ILE A 721 -8.73 -8.17 16.82
CA ILE A 721 -8.49 -8.58 15.44
C ILE A 721 -7.64 -9.85 15.49
N THR A 722 -8.09 -10.94 14.89
CA THR A 722 -7.30 -12.18 14.85
C THR A 722 -7.48 -12.89 13.52
N GLU A 723 -6.37 -13.36 12.96
CA GLU A 723 -6.34 -14.16 11.74
C GLU A 723 -6.01 -15.62 12.08
N THR A 724 -6.66 -16.55 11.40
CA THR A 724 -6.37 -17.98 11.45
C THR A 724 -6.51 -18.60 10.07
N LEU A 725 -5.95 -19.79 9.87
CA LEU A 725 -6.36 -20.65 8.76
C LEU A 725 -7.81 -21.09 8.94
N SER A 726 -8.55 -21.18 7.83
CA SER A 726 -9.94 -21.62 7.82
C SER A 726 -10.02 -23.08 8.30
N PRO A 727 -10.90 -23.38 9.28
CA PRO A 727 -11.15 -24.75 9.74
C PRO A 727 -11.66 -25.68 8.64
N TRP A 728 -12.20 -25.10 7.56
CA TRP A 728 -12.87 -25.84 6.49
C TRP A 728 -12.00 -26.01 5.24
N ASN A 729 -11.04 -25.11 5.02
CA ASN A 729 -10.08 -25.19 3.91
C ASN A 729 -8.74 -24.60 4.35
N ASN A 730 -7.69 -25.42 4.36
CA ASN A 730 -6.37 -25.02 4.86
C ASN A 730 -5.59 -24.08 3.92
N GLU A 731 -6.10 -23.80 2.72
CA GLU A 731 -5.60 -22.74 1.82
C GLU A 731 -6.35 -21.41 2.00
N ARG A 732 -7.40 -21.39 2.82
CA ARG A 732 -8.18 -20.18 3.12
C ARG A 732 -7.87 -19.67 4.52
N ALA A 733 -8.15 -18.39 4.72
CA ALA A 733 -7.94 -17.69 5.98
C ALA A 733 -9.27 -17.14 6.49
N VAL A 734 -9.37 -16.99 7.81
CA VAL A 734 -10.48 -16.32 8.47
C VAL A 734 -9.93 -15.19 9.32
N LEU A 735 -10.44 -13.98 9.08
CA LEU A 735 -10.20 -12.79 9.89
C LEU A 735 -11.41 -12.55 10.79
N ALA A 736 -11.20 -12.59 12.10
CA ALA A 736 -12.22 -12.27 13.09
C ALA A 736 -12.05 -10.84 13.60
N LEU A 737 -13.08 -10.03 13.44
CA LEU A 737 -13.19 -8.66 13.94
C LEU A 737 -14.27 -8.62 15.02
N THR A 738 -13.88 -8.63 16.29
CA THR A 738 -14.83 -8.78 17.39
C THR A 738 -14.47 -7.95 18.61
N ALA A 739 -15.47 -7.69 19.46
CA ALA A 739 -15.30 -7.02 20.74
C ALA A 739 -16.42 -7.44 21.70
N GLN A 740 -16.24 -7.17 22.99
CA GLN A 740 -17.29 -7.40 23.99
C GLN A 740 -18.40 -6.33 23.92
N THR A 741 -18.03 -5.11 23.52
CA THR A 741 -18.87 -3.91 23.49
C THR A 741 -18.84 -3.22 22.13
N ASP A 742 -19.85 -2.41 21.85
CA ASP A 742 -19.94 -1.62 20.61
C ASP A 742 -18.78 -0.61 20.49
N ASP A 743 -18.28 -0.09 21.62
CA ASP A 743 -17.11 0.80 21.63
C ASP A 743 -15.84 0.09 21.16
N GLY A 744 -15.65 -1.18 21.51
CA GLY A 744 -14.54 -1.96 20.98
C GLY A 744 -14.66 -2.21 19.47
N LEU A 745 -15.89 -2.41 18.96
CA LEU A 745 -16.12 -2.49 17.51
C LEU A 745 -15.86 -1.15 16.81
N ARG A 746 -16.24 -0.02 17.43
CA ARG A 746 -15.91 1.33 16.93
C ARG A 746 -14.40 1.55 16.84
N GLN A 747 -13.62 1.08 17.81
CA GLN A 747 -12.16 1.18 17.75
C GLN A 747 -11.57 0.40 16.56
N ILE A 748 -12.09 -0.79 16.25
CA ILE A 748 -11.69 -1.55 15.06
C ILE A 748 -12.06 -0.77 13.80
N GLN A 749 -13.27 -0.23 13.74
CA GLN A 749 -13.74 0.59 12.63
C GLN A 749 -12.82 1.80 12.39
N ASP A 750 -12.44 2.52 13.45
CA ASP A 750 -11.53 3.66 13.37
C ASP A 750 -10.12 3.25 12.94
N LEU A 751 -9.62 2.10 13.40
CA LEU A 751 -8.35 1.54 12.95
C LEU A 751 -8.38 1.25 11.45
N LEU A 752 -9.45 0.63 10.95
CA LEU A 752 -9.61 0.32 9.52
C LEU A 752 -9.70 1.58 8.65
N ARG A 753 -10.08 2.73 9.19
CA ARG A 753 -10.15 4.01 8.46
C ARG A 753 -8.83 4.79 8.46
N GLN A 754 -7.89 4.44 9.33
CA GLN A 754 -6.65 5.20 9.55
C GLN A 754 -5.43 4.42 9.07
N ASP A 755 -4.94 4.73 7.87
CA ASP A 755 -3.81 4.02 7.21
C ASP A 755 -2.59 3.84 8.11
N GLN A 756 -2.17 4.92 8.80
CA GLN A 756 -1.00 4.90 9.69
C GLN A 756 -1.12 3.89 10.83
N ARG A 757 -2.35 3.63 11.32
CA ARG A 757 -2.60 2.67 12.40
C ARG A 757 -2.85 1.28 11.85
N PHE A 758 -3.58 1.16 10.74
CA PHE A 758 -3.82 -0.10 10.06
C PHE A 758 -2.50 -0.79 9.67
N PHE A 759 -1.51 -0.04 9.16
CA PHE A 759 -0.21 -0.60 8.78
C PHE A 759 0.70 -0.99 9.95
N GLN A 760 0.31 -0.70 11.19
CA GLN A 760 1.01 -1.17 12.40
C GLN A 760 0.53 -2.54 12.87
N VAL A 761 -0.57 -3.07 12.30
CA VAL A 761 -1.07 -4.40 12.61
C VAL A 761 -0.08 -5.46 12.09
N GLN A 762 0.25 -6.42 12.96
CA GLN A 762 1.22 -7.50 12.71
C GLN A 762 0.96 -8.69 13.64
N GLY A 763 1.59 -9.84 13.36
CA GLY A 763 1.36 -11.08 14.12
C GLY A 763 0.01 -11.69 13.76
N ASP A 764 -0.48 -12.67 14.51
CA ASP A 764 -1.77 -13.32 14.23
C ASP A 764 -2.95 -12.69 14.99
N THR A 765 -2.67 -11.94 16.06
CA THR A 765 -3.68 -11.36 16.92
C THR A 765 -3.28 -9.98 17.44
N VAL A 766 -4.20 -9.01 17.34
CA VAL A 766 -4.05 -7.67 17.89
C VAL A 766 -5.23 -7.33 18.79
N LEU A 767 -4.92 -6.85 19.99
CA LEU A 767 -5.87 -6.20 20.89
C LEU A 767 -5.73 -4.69 20.80
N LEU A 768 -6.86 -4.00 20.67
CA LEU A 768 -6.95 -2.55 20.76
C LEU A 768 -7.36 -2.18 22.19
N ASN A 769 -6.53 -1.41 22.87
CA ASN A 769 -6.84 -0.91 24.20
C ASN A 769 -7.71 0.36 24.13
N ALA A 770 -8.32 0.73 25.27
CA ALA A 770 -9.14 1.95 25.37
C ALA A 770 -8.36 3.24 25.12
N ASP A 771 -7.05 3.25 25.37
CA ASP A 771 -6.12 4.35 25.05
C ASP A 771 -5.68 4.34 23.58
N ALA A 772 -6.33 3.53 22.73
CA ALA A 772 -6.02 3.35 21.32
C ALA A 772 -4.64 2.69 21.05
N SER A 773 -3.93 2.18 22.07
CA SER A 773 -2.69 1.44 21.88
C SER A 773 -2.95 0.03 21.32
N LEU A 774 -2.03 -0.44 20.46
CA LEU A 774 -2.08 -1.78 19.87
C LEU A 774 -1.20 -2.73 20.69
N LYS A 775 -1.80 -3.84 21.13
CA LYS A 775 -1.08 -4.94 21.77
C LYS A 775 -1.07 -6.15 20.85
N VAL A 776 0.09 -6.44 20.29
CA VAL A 776 0.33 -7.64 19.47
C VAL A 776 0.46 -8.85 20.39
N LEU A 777 -0.21 -9.92 20.02
CA LEU A 777 -0.18 -11.21 20.68
C LEU A 777 0.18 -12.28 19.65
N THR A 778 0.71 -13.40 20.13
CA THR A 778 0.95 -14.59 19.31
C THR A 778 0.12 -15.74 19.89
N ARG A 779 -0.87 -16.23 19.14
CA ARG A 779 -1.73 -17.36 19.54
C ARG A 779 -1.39 -18.66 18.80
N LEU A 780 -1.08 -18.55 17.51
CA LEU A 780 -0.90 -19.64 16.57
C LEU A 780 0.48 -19.56 15.93
N PRO A 781 1.20 -20.69 15.77
CA PRO A 781 2.43 -20.72 14.99
C PRO A 781 2.09 -20.49 13.50
N PRO A 782 2.85 -19.65 12.77
CA PRO A 782 2.65 -19.46 11.34
C PRO A 782 2.96 -20.77 10.61
N ARG A 783 2.13 -21.09 9.61
CA ARG A 783 2.32 -22.21 8.71
C ARG A 783 2.70 -21.70 7.34
N ARG A 784 3.81 -22.22 6.81
CA ARG A 784 4.22 -21.94 5.44
C ARG A 784 3.36 -22.72 4.45
N ILE A 785 2.82 -22.00 3.46
CA ILE A 785 2.09 -22.56 2.32
C ILE A 785 2.95 -22.33 1.09
N GLU A 786 3.34 -23.40 0.40
CA GLU A 786 4.16 -23.34 -0.82
C GLU A 786 3.45 -24.06 -1.96
N LYS A 787 3.17 -23.35 -3.06
CA LYS A 787 2.64 -23.95 -4.29
C LYS A 787 3.79 -24.11 -5.29
N LEU A 788 4.56 -25.18 -5.10
CA LEU A 788 5.67 -25.55 -5.98
C LEU A 788 5.18 -26.43 -7.14
N ASN A 789 5.60 -26.11 -8.37
CA ASN A 789 5.44 -26.98 -9.54
C ASN A 789 6.19 -28.30 -9.35
N GLY A 790 5.81 -29.37 -10.07
CA GLY A 790 6.35 -30.72 -9.85
C GLY A 790 7.89 -30.81 -9.89
N ILE A 791 8.52 -30.10 -10.82
CA ILE A 791 9.98 -30.01 -10.93
C ILE A 791 10.56 -29.22 -9.76
N GLN A 792 9.98 -28.04 -9.45
CA GLN A 792 10.41 -27.18 -8.34
C GLN A 792 10.33 -27.91 -7.00
N ARG A 793 9.26 -28.69 -6.78
CA ARG A 793 9.06 -29.54 -5.60
C ARG A 793 10.16 -30.58 -5.47
N TRP A 794 10.52 -31.25 -6.57
CA TRP A 794 11.63 -32.20 -6.61
C TRP A 794 12.98 -31.53 -6.35
N THR A 795 13.26 -30.39 -6.97
CA THR A 795 14.53 -29.66 -6.76
C THR A 795 14.63 -29.09 -5.36
N HIS A 796 13.54 -28.58 -4.79
CA HIS A 796 13.49 -28.06 -3.43
C HIS A 796 13.66 -29.20 -2.42
N PHE A 797 12.98 -30.33 -2.62
CA PHE A 797 13.15 -31.55 -1.82
C PHE A 797 14.58 -32.07 -1.86
N LEU A 798 15.20 -32.14 -3.04
CA LEU A 798 16.60 -32.55 -3.20
C LEU A 798 17.58 -31.53 -2.60
N GLY A 799 17.27 -30.23 -2.66
CA GLY A 799 18.07 -29.18 -2.03
C GLY A 799 18.05 -29.26 -0.50
N GLN A 800 16.86 -29.47 0.10
CA GLN A 800 16.70 -29.66 1.53
C GLN A 800 17.29 -31.00 2.01
N ASN A 801 17.18 -32.05 1.18
CA ASN A 801 17.62 -33.40 1.50
C ASN A 801 18.78 -33.83 0.58
N TRP A 802 19.82 -32.99 0.47
CA TRP A 802 20.93 -33.21 -0.46
C TRP A 802 21.63 -34.57 -0.24
N TYR A 803 21.60 -35.09 0.99
CA TYR A 803 22.14 -36.41 1.35
C TYR A 803 21.42 -37.58 0.67
N LEU A 804 20.20 -37.40 0.15
CA LEU A 804 19.45 -38.43 -0.59
C LEU A 804 19.89 -38.54 -2.06
N VAL A 805 20.54 -37.51 -2.61
CA VAL A 805 21.02 -37.49 -4.01
C VAL A 805 21.87 -38.72 -4.36
N PRO A 806 22.91 -39.09 -3.60
CA PRO A 806 23.72 -40.28 -3.92
C PRO A 806 22.90 -41.58 -3.88
N PHE A 807 21.97 -41.73 -2.93
CA PHE A 807 21.10 -42.91 -2.84
C PHE A 807 20.18 -43.04 -4.06
N ILE A 808 19.54 -41.94 -4.45
CA ILE A 808 18.68 -41.89 -5.63
C ILE A 808 19.49 -42.21 -6.89
N THR A 809 20.72 -41.71 -6.99
CA THR A 809 21.61 -41.96 -8.14
C THR A 809 21.96 -43.45 -8.26
N VAL A 810 22.34 -44.10 -7.16
CA VAL A 810 22.64 -45.55 -7.14
C VAL A 810 21.40 -46.38 -7.47
N LEU A 811 20.25 -46.06 -6.88
CA LEU A 811 18.99 -46.76 -7.16
C LEU A 811 18.60 -46.62 -8.64
N SER A 812 18.73 -45.42 -9.21
CA SER A 812 18.43 -45.16 -10.62
C SER A 812 19.37 -45.94 -11.54
N ALA A 813 20.67 -46.01 -11.21
CA ALA A 813 21.64 -46.79 -11.96
C ALA A 813 21.33 -48.30 -11.93
N LEU A 814 20.95 -48.84 -10.76
CA LEU A 814 20.54 -50.24 -10.63
C LEU A 814 19.26 -50.54 -11.42
N LEU A 815 18.30 -49.62 -11.42
CA LEU A 815 17.04 -49.76 -12.14
C LEU A 815 17.27 -49.71 -13.66
N LEU A 816 18.09 -48.78 -14.15
CA LEU A 816 18.52 -48.72 -15.55
C LEU A 816 19.29 -49.97 -15.96
N PHE A 817 20.17 -50.49 -15.10
CA PHE A 817 20.89 -51.74 -15.33
C PHE A 817 19.93 -52.93 -15.44
N GLY A 818 18.92 -53.02 -14.55
CA GLY A 818 17.88 -54.05 -14.59
C GLY A 818 17.03 -53.99 -15.85
N LEU A 819 16.62 -52.79 -16.28
CA LEU A 819 15.90 -52.58 -17.54
C LEU A 819 16.75 -52.95 -18.76
N ALA A 820 18.04 -52.60 -18.76
CA ALA A 820 18.96 -52.98 -19.82
C ALA A 820 19.14 -54.50 -19.90
N GLN A 821 19.26 -55.20 -18.76
CA GLN A 821 19.31 -56.66 -18.71
C GLN A 821 18.03 -57.31 -19.25
N LEU A 822 16.85 -56.81 -18.85
CA LEU A 822 15.56 -57.29 -19.36
C LEU A 822 15.42 -57.06 -20.87
N TYR A 823 15.89 -55.91 -21.38
CA TYR A 823 15.89 -55.61 -22.80
C TYR A 823 16.82 -56.55 -23.57
N ILE A 824 18.05 -56.77 -23.08
CA ILE A 824 19.01 -57.70 -23.67
C ILE A 824 18.43 -59.12 -23.68
N GLN A 825 17.86 -59.60 -22.57
CA GLN A 825 17.23 -60.92 -22.49
C GLN A 825 16.08 -61.08 -23.49
N ARG A 826 15.20 -60.08 -23.62
CA ARG A 826 14.11 -60.10 -24.62
C ARG A 826 14.63 -60.13 -26.06
N THR A 827 15.68 -59.37 -26.36
CA THR A 827 16.30 -59.37 -27.70
C THR A 827 17.06 -60.66 -28.00
N ALA A 828 17.65 -61.31 -26.99
CA ALA A 828 18.28 -62.62 -27.12
C ALA A 828 17.25 -63.72 -27.39
N GLN A 829 16.13 -63.76 -26.66
CA GLN A 829 15.03 -64.71 -26.88
C GLN A 829 14.37 -64.55 -28.27
N ARG A 830 14.30 -63.31 -28.79
CA ARG A 830 13.84 -63.05 -30.17
C ARG A 830 14.81 -63.52 -31.26
N ARG A 831 16.08 -63.76 -30.93
CA ARG A 831 17.08 -64.30 -31.87
C ARG A 831 17.17 -65.81 -31.88
N GLU A 832 16.66 -66.50 -30.84
CA GLU A 832 16.57 -67.96 -30.79
C GLU A 832 15.26 -68.50 -31.40
N SER A 833 14.32 -67.62 -31.74
CA SER A 833 13.03 -67.93 -32.39
C SER A 833 13.00 -67.63 -33.90
N VAL A 834 14.16 -67.33 -34.49
CA VAL A 834 14.42 -67.23 -35.94
C VAL A 834 15.55 -68.19 -36.25
#